data_AF-A0A061IK08-F1
#
_entry.id   AF-A0A061IK08-F1
#
_cell.length_a   1.000
_cell.length_b   1.000
_cell.length_c   1.000
_cell.angle_alpha   90.00
_cell.angle_beta   90.00
_cell.angle_gamma   90.00
#
_symmetry.space_group_name_H-M   'P 1'
#
loop_
_entity.id
_entity.type
_entity.pdbx_description
1 polymer ?
#
loop_
_entity_poly.entity_id
_entity_poly.type
_entity_poly.pdbx_seq_one_letter_code
_entity_poly.pdbx_strand_id
1 'polypeptide(L)'
;MIAVRILLPPPPASALKQPAAMEWRAAVFFVFLLNIAESRMLHRHEFGIASTLDSSQCSTEKNMLGLATITFAQFVPGATLQEINKMTNDVLTAIKKPTSDEQHGGCLENQVLYRQPQPLHHNVYNCPVVSEKVLWDSSCGFGSYKLFLLFPNGNALLLVLSNLIRCANKDMSVFLDEICHEKELSEKHGYSNCCSQSGEARHQCLLAHKKTASASVLPFSFPEAAESCKAYKENREMFMNRVIYEVSRRYRFMYAPAILSLAAQYDKTVPVCCEAENMEECLQTKRASIAKELKEGSMLNEHVCAVLRKFGSRNLQAITLIKMSQKFPKANFTEIEKLVLDVAHIHEECCLGNAMECLQDGKLGQVKDMERSRSNHKAMKKSKEKIMSYICSQQDILSSKIAECCKLPTLELGYCIIHAENDDKPEGLSPSLDGVLGDRNYGQLSSEEKIMFMARFLYEYSRSHTKFAVSVILRVAKTYQEIMEKCSQSENSAVCQNNGEKELQKHIQESQALAKQSCALHQKLGDYYFQKVFLIAYTRKIPQLTSAELIDLTRKMVSIASTCCQLSEENWSACGEAAADLFIGHLCLRHEANPLNPGIGHCCNSSYSNRRPCITSLVMDESYVPPPFSADKFTLNKDLCQAQGQALQTMKQELLINLVKQKPDMTEEQHEAVTADFSGFLEKCCQDQEQEDCFAKEGPKLISRTRAALGV
;
A
#
# COMPACT_ATOMS: atom_id res chain seq x y z
N MET A 1 19.07 -20.89 15.55
CA MET A 1 17.82 -21.40 16.16
C MET A 1 17.98 -21.36 17.67
N ILE A 2 17.57 -20.26 18.30
CA ILE A 2 17.38 -20.21 19.76
C ILE A 2 15.88 -20.06 19.94
N ALA A 3 15.25 -21.20 20.23
CA ALA A 3 13.87 -21.25 20.66
C ALA A 3 13.76 -20.48 21.97
N VAL A 4 12.79 -19.58 22.07
CA VAL A 4 12.36 -19.00 23.35
C VAL A 4 11.77 -20.16 24.16
N ARG A 5 12.59 -20.77 25.02
CA ARG A 5 12.13 -21.67 26.08
C ARG A 5 11.39 -20.81 27.11
N ILE A 6 10.07 -20.76 27.01
CA ILE A 6 9.23 -20.50 28.17
C ILE A 6 9.08 -21.84 28.88
N LEU A 7 9.88 -22.05 29.94
CA LEU A 7 9.70 -23.13 30.89
C LEU A 7 8.59 -22.72 31.86
N LEU A 8 7.41 -23.33 31.75
CA LEU A 8 6.45 -23.40 32.85
C LEU A 8 6.58 -24.77 33.52
N PRO A 9 6.61 -24.86 34.87
CA PRO A 9 6.63 -26.14 35.57
C PRO A 9 5.24 -26.84 35.49
N PRO A 10 5.16 -28.17 35.68
CA PRO A 10 3.88 -28.88 35.69
C PRO A 10 3.06 -28.49 36.94
N PRO A 11 1.71 -28.54 36.88
CA PRO A 11 0.87 -28.19 38.02
C PRO A 11 0.94 -29.28 39.09
N PRO A 12 0.91 -28.94 40.39
CA PRO A 12 0.74 -29.94 41.43
C PRO A 12 -0.70 -30.47 41.41
N ALA A 13 -0.83 -31.80 41.43
CA ALA A 13 -2.09 -32.47 41.66
C ALA A 13 -2.50 -32.31 43.13
N SER A 14 -3.69 -31.73 43.39
CA SER A 14 -4.73 -32.31 44.27
C SER A 14 -5.80 -31.31 44.72
N ALA A 15 -6.98 -31.88 44.94
CA ALA A 15 -8.10 -31.45 45.78
C ALA A 15 -9.17 -30.50 45.19
N LEU A 16 -10.17 -31.16 44.59
CA LEU A 16 -11.58 -30.78 44.51
C LEU A 16 -12.10 -30.02 45.75
N LYS A 17 -12.80 -28.90 45.51
CA LYS A 17 -14.02 -28.51 46.23
C LYS A 17 -14.77 -27.43 45.43
N GLN A 18 -15.94 -27.78 44.92
CA GLN A 18 -17.00 -26.80 44.58
C GLN A 18 -17.49 -26.12 45.87
N PRO A 19 -18.08 -24.92 45.78
CA PRO A 19 -19.55 -24.91 45.78
C PRO A 19 -20.24 -23.79 44.96
N ALA A 20 -21.51 -24.10 44.70
CA ALA A 20 -22.67 -23.22 44.61
C ALA A 20 -22.91 -22.41 43.32
N ALA A 21 -23.83 -22.96 42.52
CA ALA A 21 -24.67 -22.24 41.59
C ALA A 21 -25.52 -21.15 42.27
N MET A 22 -25.73 -20.04 41.58
CA MET A 22 -26.92 -19.21 41.79
C MET A 22 -27.36 -18.61 40.45
N GLU A 23 -28.52 -19.09 39.99
CA GLU A 23 -29.26 -18.57 38.85
C GLU A 23 -29.80 -17.16 39.16
N TRP A 24 -29.58 -16.21 38.25
CA TRP A 24 -30.55 -15.15 37.96
C TRP A 24 -30.62 -14.97 36.45
N ARG A 25 -31.80 -15.26 35.91
CA ARG A 25 -32.16 -15.14 34.50
C ARG A 25 -32.44 -13.68 34.13
N ALA A 26 -32.09 -13.36 32.89
CA ALA A 26 -32.78 -12.46 31.97
C ALA A 26 -32.97 -11.00 32.40
N ALA A 27 -32.12 -10.10 31.87
CA ALA A 27 -32.53 -8.89 31.13
C ALA A 27 -31.35 -7.90 30.87
N VAL A 28 -30.31 -8.28 30.10
CA VAL A 28 -29.40 -7.28 29.44
C VAL A 28 -28.79 -7.85 28.14
N PHE A 29 -29.63 -8.34 27.21
CA PHE A 29 -29.15 -9.00 25.98
C PHE A 29 -29.28 -8.17 24.69
N PHE A 30 -29.28 -6.83 24.76
CA PHE A 30 -29.53 -6.00 23.56
C PHE A 30 -28.53 -4.87 23.25
N VAL A 31 -27.31 -4.86 23.81
CA VAL A 31 -26.31 -3.79 23.50
C VAL A 31 -24.90 -4.31 23.15
N PHE A 32 -24.66 -5.62 23.09
CA PHE A 32 -23.33 -6.19 22.75
C PHE A 32 -23.32 -6.98 21.43
N LEU A 33 -23.79 -6.37 20.35
CA LEU A 33 -23.65 -6.88 18.96
C LEU A 33 -23.00 -5.85 18.02
N LEU A 34 -22.04 -5.07 18.52
CA LEU A 34 -21.23 -4.17 17.71
C LEU A 34 -19.75 -4.36 18.06
N ASN A 35 -19.16 -5.45 17.60
CA ASN A 35 -17.71 -5.58 17.44
C ASN A 35 -17.42 -6.54 16.27
N ILE A 36 -17.51 -5.96 15.08
CA ILE A 36 -16.66 -6.19 13.90
C ILE A 36 -16.23 -7.66 13.73
N ALA A 37 -17.13 -8.43 13.13
CA ALA A 37 -16.76 -9.54 12.27
C ALA A 37 -15.87 -9.02 11.12
N GLU A 38 -15.09 -9.92 10.53
CA GLU A 38 -14.52 -9.77 9.19
C GLU A 38 -15.42 -8.91 8.30
N SER A 39 -14.83 -8.08 7.43
CA SER A 39 -15.57 -7.32 6.42
C SER A 39 -16.24 -8.25 5.37
N ARG A 40 -17.13 -9.13 5.81
CA ARG A 40 -18.23 -9.71 5.06
C ARG A 40 -19.35 -8.67 5.14
N MET A 41 -19.38 -7.74 4.19
CA MET A 41 -20.60 -7.01 3.92
C MET A 41 -21.60 -7.99 3.31
N LEU A 42 -22.58 -8.37 4.14
CA LEU A 42 -23.82 -9.01 3.73
C LEU A 42 -24.47 -8.20 2.60
N HIS A 43 -24.74 -8.88 1.49
CA HIS A 43 -25.66 -8.45 0.46
C HIS A 43 -26.99 -7.99 1.07
N ARG A 44 -27.43 -6.78 0.70
CA ARG A 44 -28.86 -6.49 0.58
C ARG A 44 -29.10 -5.62 -0.64
N HIS A 45 -29.72 -6.25 -1.64
CA HIS A 45 -30.25 -5.59 -2.82
C HIS A 45 -31.41 -4.69 -2.43
N GLU A 46 -31.32 -3.42 -2.84
CA GLU A 46 -32.49 -2.67 -3.31
C GLU A 46 -32.00 -1.48 -4.14
N PHE A 47 -31.72 -1.71 -5.43
CA PHE A 47 -31.52 -0.62 -6.38
C PHE A 47 -32.21 -0.98 -7.69
N GLY A 48 -33.47 -0.56 -7.81
CA GLY A 48 -34.02 -0.20 -9.10
C GLY A 48 -33.60 1.24 -9.42
N ILE A 49 -33.04 1.44 -10.62
CA ILE A 49 -33.38 2.50 -11.60
C ILE A 49 -32.27 2.55 -12.67
N ALA A 50 -32.73 2.41 -13.92
CA ALA A 50 -32.18 2.72 -15.23
C ALA A 50 -30.66 2.99 -15.39
N SER A 51 -30.05 2.05 -16.11
CA SER A 51 -28.81 2.16 -16.85
C SER A 51 -28.83 3.26 -17.92
N THR A 52 -27.97 4.27 -17.78
CA THR A 52 -27.43 5.05 -18.91
C THR A 52 -25.98 5.44 -18.62
N LEU A 53 -25.05 4.52 -18.91
CA LEU A 53 -23.65 4.85 -19.16
C LEU A 53 -23.25 4.11 -20.42
N ASP A 54 -23.48 4.79 -21.54
CA ASP A 54 -23.15 4.28 -22.85
C ASP A 54 -21.63 4.30 -23.05
N SER A 55 -21.13 3.20 -23.59
CA SER A 55 -19.76 2.95 -24.00
C SER A 55 -19.30 4.00 -25.02
N SER A 56 -18.29 4.84 -24.69
CA SER A 56 -17.27 5.38 -25.66
C SER A 56 -16.49 6.66 -25.26
N GLN A 57 -16.52 7.22 -24.05
CA GLN A 57 -15.84 8.51 -23.79
C GLN A 57 -14.49 8.39 -23.08
N CYS A 58 -13.46 9.12 -23.59
CA CYS A 58 -12.28 9.56 -22.80
C CYS A 58 -12.80 10.01 -21.42
N SER A 59 -12.07 9.74 -20.31
CA SER A 59 -12.54 9.96 -18.92
C SER A 59 -13.48 11.15 -18.85
N THR A 60 -14.71 10.98 -18.34
CA THR A 60 -15.69 12.07 -18.28
C THR A 60 -15.02 13.32 -17.72
N GLU A 61 -15.38 14.51 -18.21
CA GLU A 61 -14.74 15.78 -17.80
C GLU A 61 -14.64 15.95 -16.27
N LYS A 62 -15.60 15.39 -15.53
CA LYS A 62 -15.63 15.31 -14.06
C LYS A 62 -14.51 14.43 -13.46
N ASN A 63 -14.20 13.30 -14.09
CA ASN A 63 -13.08 12.45 -13.67
C ASN A 63 -11.73 13.15 -13.92
N MET A 64 -11.60 13.93 -15.00
CA MET A 64 -10.37 14.68 -15.28
C MET A 64 -10.10 15.78 -14.24
N LEU A 65 -11.14 16.49 -13.82
CA LEU A 65 -11.04 17.49 -12.74
C LEU A 65 -10.55 16.84 -11.43
N GLY A 66 -11.19 15.75 -11.02
CA GLY A 66 -10.83 15.02 -9.81
C GLY A 66 -9.40 14.46 -9.87
N LEU A 67 -8.99 13.89 -11.00
CA LEU A 67 -7.63 13.39 -11.20
C LEU A 67 -6.59 14.51 -11.12
N ALA A 68 -6.84 15.66 -11.77
CA ALA A 68 -5.92 16.79 -11.71
C ALA A 68 -5.79 17.33 -10.28
N THR A 69 -6.91 17.47 -9.57
CA THR A 69 -6.93 17.89 -8.16
C THR A 69 -6.14 16.91 -7.29
N ILE A 70 -6.33 15.60 -7.47
CA ILE A 70 -5.57 14.56 -6.77
C ILE A 70 -4.07 14.70 -7.07
N THR A 71 -3.69 14.76 -8.35
CA THR A 71 -2.28 14.86 -8.76
C THR A 71 -1.60 16.05 -8.10
N PHE A 72 -2.13 17.27 -8.27
CA PHE A 72 -1.50 18.47 -7.72
C PHE A 72 -1.50 18.47 -6.19
N ALA A 73 -2.59 18.08 -5.54
CA ALA A 73 -2.66 18.02 -4.08
C ALA A 73 -1.68 16.99 -3.49
N GLN A 74 -1.42 15.88 -4.20
CA GLN A 74 -0.46 14.88 -3.76
C GLN A 74 1.00 15.31 -3.98
N PHE A 75 1.31 15.98 -5.09
CA PHE A 75 2.66 16.46 -5.40
C PHE A 75 3.05 17.71 -4.61
N VAL A 76 2.08 18.60 -4.37
CA VAL A 76 2.28 19.87 -3.64
C VAL A 76 1.32 19.92 -2.43
N PRO A 77 1.51 19.06 -1.41
CA PRO A 77 0.59 18.96 -0.28
C PRO A 77 0.49 20.25 0.56
N GLY A 78 1.46 21.16 0.44
CA GLY A 78 1.45 22.48 1.08
C GLY A 78 0.53 23.50 0.41
N ALA A 79 0.17 23.31 -0.87
CA ALA A 79 -0.65 24.25 -1.63
C ALA A 79 -2.08 24.36 -1.10
N THR A 80 -2.62 25.56 -1.14
CA THR A 80 -4.01 25.91 -0.81
C THR A 80 -4.97 25.38 -1.88
N LEU A 81 -6.25 25.21 -1.53
CA LEU A 81 -7.27 24.80 -2.51
C LEU A 81 -7.36 25.77 -3.70
N GLN A 82 -7.14 27.06 -3.48
CA GLN A 82 -7.13 28.06 -4.55
C GLN A 82 -5.97 27.85 -5.53
N GLU A 83 -4.77 27.60 -5.02
CA GLU A 83 -3.59 27.27 -5.83
C GLU A 83 -3.80 25.97 -6.61
N ILE A 84 -4.35 24.92 -5.98
CA ILE A 84 -4.68 23.65 -6.65
C ILE A 84 -5.72 23.84 -7.75
N ASN A 85 -6.78 24.61 -7.49
CA ASN A 85 -7.82 24.88 -8.48
C ASN A 85 -7.27 25.66 -9.68
N LYS A 86 -6.31 26.57 -9.45
CA LYS A 86 -5.63 27.31 -10.51
C LYS A 86 -4.85 26.35 -11.43
N MET A 87 -3.90 25.59 -10.88
CA MET A 87 -3.14 24.58 -11.64
C MET A 87 -4.06 23.58 -12.36
N THR A 88 -5.16 23.20 -11.71
CA THR A 88 -6.17 22.31 -12.29
C THR A 88 -6.86 22.93 -13.50
N ASN A 89 -7.26 24.19 -13.43
CA ASN A 89 -7.88 24.88 -14.55
C ASN A 89 -6.89 25.10 -15.70
N ASP A 90 -5.64 25.45 -15.37
CA ASP A 90 -4.58 25.71 -16.34
C ASP A 90 -4.21 24.42 -17.11
N VAL A 91 -4.02 23.29 -16.40
CA VAL A 91 -3.76 22.00 -17.03
C VAL A 91 -4.93 21.51 -17.87
N LEU A 92 -6.18 21.67 -17.40
CA LEU A 92 -7.35 21.26 -18.17
C LEU A 92 -7.51 22.12 -19.42
N THR A 93 -7.15 23.40 -19.36
CA THR A 93 -7.12 24.30 -20.51
C THR A 93 -6.04 23.87 -21.50
N ALA A 94 -4.84 23.55 -21.02
CA ALA A 94 -3.74 23.04 -21.84
C ALA A 94 -4.11 21.73 -22.55
N ILE A 95 -4.77 20.80 -21.84
CA ILE A 95 -5.24 19.52 -22.40
C ILE A 95 -6.36 19.74 -23.44
N LYS A 96 -7.22 20.75 -23.25
CA LYS A 96 -8.33 21.07 -24.17
C LYS A 96 -7.89 21.87 -25.40
N LYS A 97 -6.75 22.56 -25.36
CA LYS A 97 -6.28 23.42 -26.46
C LYS A 97 -5.90 22.54 -27.68
N PRO A 98 -6.49 22.78 -28.87
CA PRO A 98 -6.04 22.10 -30.07
C PRO A 98 -4.60 22.53 -30.37
N THR A 99 -3.70 21.58 -30.63
CA THR A 99 -2.40 21.88 -31.26
C THR A 99 -2.64 22.27 -32.71
N SER A 100 -3.13 23.49 -32.91
CA SER A 100 -3.02 24.26 -34.13
C SER A 100 -2.30 25.54 -33.75
N ASP A 101 -0.98 25.55 -33.93
CA ASP A 101 -0.22 26.68 -34.45
C ASP A 101 1.26 26.29 -34.45
N GLU A 102 1.84 26.34 -35.64
CA GLU A 102 3.26 26.50 -35.82
C GLU A 102 3.73 27.71 -35.00
N GLN A 103 4.45 27.49 -33.91
CA GLN A 103 5.35 28.52 -33.39
C GLN A 103 6.63 28.50 -34.23
N HIS A 104 6.62 29.27 -35.31
CA HIS A 104 7.84 29.92 -35.76
C HIS A 104 8.23 30.98 -34.73
N GLY A 105 9.39 30.81 -34.10
CA GLY A 105 10.11 31.92 -33.45
C GLY A 105 10.85 31.54 -32.18
N GLY A 106 12.11 31.12 -32.31
CA GLY A 106 13.02 30.94 -31.18
C GLY A 106 14.38 30.29 -31.47
N CYS A 107 14.90 30.36 -32.71
CA CYS A 107 16.33 30.16 -32.94
C CYS A 107 17.03 31.51 -32.75
N LEU A 108 18.13 31.51 -31.98
CA LEU A 108 18.93 32.69 -31.64
C LEU A 108 19.33 33.55 -32.84
N GLU A 109 19.40 34.86 -32.58
CA GLU A 109 20.12 35.84 -33.37
C GLU A 109 21.53 35.36 -33.76
N ASN A 110 21.85 35.46 -35.04
CA ASN A 110 23.13 35.99 -35.48
C ASN A 110 22.94 36.78 -36.77
N GLN A 111 23.59 37.93 -36.80
CA GLN A 111 23.50 39.03 -37.77
C GLN A 111 23.70 38.61 -39.23
N VAL A 112 23.11 39.37 -40.18
CA VAL A 112 23.83 40.21 -41.18
C VAL A 112 22.85 40.76 -42.24
N LEU A 113 22.80 42.10 -42.32
CA LEU A 113 22.52 43.06 -43.41
C LEU A 113 21.61 42.72 -44.62
N TYR A 114 20.69 43.67 -44.85
CA TYR A 114 19.77 43.90 -45.98
C TYR A 114 20.34 43.75 -47.41
N ARG A 115 19.55 43.13 -48.31
CA ARG A 115 19.24 43.66 -49.66
C ARG A 115 17.95 43.07 -50.26
N GLN A 116 17.18 43.92 -50.95
CA GLN A 116 15.89 43.64 -51.62
C GLN A 116 15.99 42.64 -52.79
N PRO A 117 14.87 41.99 -53.22
CA PRO A 117 14.83 41.17 -54.42
C PRO A 117 14.30 41.92 -55.66
N GLN A 118 14.84 41.60 -56.84
CA GLN A 118 14.19 41.77 -58.14
C GLN A 118 13.94 40.39 -58.78
N PRO A 119 12.88 40.22 -59.60
CA PRO A 119 12.43 38.91 -60.09
C PRO A 119 12.92 38.63 -61.53
N LEU A 120 12.99 37.36 -61.94
CA LEU A 120 12.91 36.97 -63.36
C LEU A 120 12.60 35.46 -63.56
N HIS A 121 11.78 35.21 -64.58
CA HIS A 121 11.30 33.95 -65.16
C HIS A 121 12.41 33.01 -65.69
N HIS A 122 12.18 31.69 -65.71
CA HIS A 122 12.00 30.88 -66.95
C HIS A 122 11.78 29.37 -66.75
N ASN A 123 11.23 28.77 -67.82
CA ASN A 123 10.76 27.41 -68.07
C ASN A 123 11.88 26.33 -68.17
N VAL A 124 11.47 25.05 -68.13
CA VAL A 124 11.63 23.99 -69.18
C VAL A 124 11.80 22.56 -68.60
N TYR A 125 11.25 21.62 -69.37
CA TYR A 125 10.93 20.19 -69.27
C TYR A 125 12.05 19.11 -69.09
N ASN A 126 11.57 17.93 -68.61
CA ASN A 126 11.82 16.51 -69.01
C ASN A 126 12.97 15.61 -68.47
N CYS A 127 12.54 14.52 -67.77
CA CYS A 127 12.88 13.05 -67.84
C CYS A 127 14.34 12.53 -67.72
N PRO A 128 14.65 11.20 -67.51
CA PRO A 128 13.92 10.02 -66.95
C PRO A 128 14.76 9.04 -66.04
N VAL A 129 14.08 8.03 -65.47
CA VAL A 129 14.41 6.62 -65.07
C VAL A 129 15.87 6.09 -65.07
N VAL A 130 16.29 5.30 -64.04
CA VAL A 130 16.97 3.96 -64.10
C VAL A 130 17.33 3.39 -62.69
N SER A 131 17.44 2.06 -62.65
CA SER A 131 17.44 1.02 -61.60
C SER A 131 18.74 0.71 -60.80
N GLU A 132 18.54 0.00 -59.67
CA GLU A 132 19.37 -1.08 -59.04
C GLU A 132 20.86 -0.85 -58.67
N LYS A 133 21.18 -0.86 -57.36
CA LYS A 133 21.97 -1.89 -56.61
C LYS A 133 22.54 -1.34 -55.30
N VAL A 134 22.42 -2.14 -54.25
CA VAL A 134 22.97 -1.94 -52.90
C VAL A 134 24.34 -2.63 -52.81
N LEU A 135 25.35 -1.90 -52.31
CA LEU A 135 26.56 -2.42 -51.68
C LEU A 135 27.06 -1.38 -50.67
N TRP A 136 27.44 -1.86 -49.49
CA TRP A 136 27.71 -1.11 -48.26
C TRP A 136 28.99 -0.27 -48.31
N ASP A 137 28.96 0.97 -47.80
CA ASP A 137 29.90 1.42 -46.75
C ASP A 137 29.39 2.70 -46.04
N SER A 138 30.00 2.91 -44.88
CA SER A 138 29.73 3.73 -43.72
C SER A 138 29.64 5.25 -43.92
N SER A 139 28.85 5.89 -43.04
CA SER A 139 28.95 7.28 -42.54
C SER A 139 27.89 8.29 -43.01
N CYS A 140 27.40 9.06 -42.03
CA CYS A 140 26.55 10.26 -42.10
C CYS A 140 25.04 10.06 -42.34
N GLY A 141 24.25 10.75 -41.50
CA GLY A 141 22.86 10.41 -41.20
C GLY A 141 21.78 11.02 -42.09
N PHE A 142 20.55 10.55 -41.87
CA PHE A 142 19.29 11.03 -42.45
C PHE A 142 18.19 10.74 -41.42
N GLY A 143 17.18 11.59 -41.20
CA GLY A 143 16.45 12.38 -42.17
C GLY A 143 15.11 11.69 -42.41
N SER A 144 14.06 12.21 -41.79
CA SER A 144 12.71 11.63 -41.75
C SER A 144 12.08 11.53 -43.14
N TYR A 145 11.70 10.33 -43.57
CA TYR A 145 10.87 10.14 -44.77
C TYR A 145 9.37 10.21 -44.39
N LYS A 146 8.66 11.22 -44.94
CA LYS A 146 7.19 11.26 -44.98
C LYS A 146 6.69 10.42 -46.16
N LEU A 147 5.89 9.40 -45.87
CA LEU A 147 5.18 8.62 -46.88
C LEU A 147 3.91 9.40 -47.31
N PHE A 148 3.85 9.87 -48.55
CA PHE A 148 2.63 10.43 -49.15
C PHE A 148 1.90 9.35 -49.94
N LEU A 149 0.69 8.98 -49.50
CA LEU A 149 -0.27 8.24 -50.31
C LEU A 149 -1.28 9.25 -50.88
N LEU A 150 -1.32 9.39 -52.21
CA LEU A 150 -2.34 10.14 -52.94
C LEU A 150 -3.36 9.17 -53.51
N PHE A 151 -4.64 9.37 -53.19
CA PHE A 151 -5.77 8.81 -53.95
C PHE A 151 -6.53 9.95 -54.63
N PRO A 152 -6.95 9.79 -55.90
CA PRO A 152 -7.74 10.77 -56.61
C PRO A 152 -9.22 10.50 -56.32
N ASN A 153 -9.79 11.26 -55.39
CA ASN A 153 -11.14 11.83 -55.43
C ASN A 153 -11.43 12.42 -54.05
N GLY A 154 -11.54 13.75 -54.03
CA GLY A 154 -11.64 14.55 -52.83
C GLY A 154 -12.86 14.23 -51.96
N ASN A 155 -12.71 14.59 -50.69
CA ASN A 155 -13.67 14.54 -49.58
C ASN A 155 -13.86 13.20 -48.89
N ALA A 156 -13.02 12.95 -47.87
CA ALA A 156 -13.42 12.65 -46.48
C ALA A 156 -12.28 11.98 -45.70
N LEU A 157 -11.21 12.70 -45.33
CA LEU A 157 -10.26 12.21 -44.32
C LEU A 157 -9.44 13.31 -43.61
N LEU A 158 -10.02 14.48 -43.37
CA LEU A 158 -9.37 15.54 -42.56
C LEU A 158 -10.05 15.79 -41.21
N LEU A 159 -11.22 15.17 -40.97
CA LEU A 159 -11.95 15.25 -39.69
C LEU A 159 -11.67 14.08 -38.74
N VAL A 160 -10.97 13.04 -39.19
CA VAL A 160 -10.66 11.86 -38.34
C VAL A 160 -9.26 11.98 -37.72
N LEU A 161 -8.30 12.57 -38.43
CA LEU A 161 -6.91 12.73 -37.94
C LEU A 161 -6.77 13.85 -36.90
N SER A 162 -7.52 14.94 -37.01
CA SER A 162 -7.57 16.02 -36.00
C SER A 162 -8.21 15.55 -34.69
N ASN A 163 -9.20 14.65 -34.76
CA ASN A 163 -9.79 14.01 -33.57
C ASN A 163 -8.91 12.87 -33.00
N LEU A 164 -7.97 12.32 -33.79
CA LEU A 164 -7.02 11.29 -33.34
C LEU A 164 -5.87 11.85 -32.49
N ILE A 165 -5.49 13.11 -32.71
CA ILE A 165 -4.50 13.84 -31.88
C ILE A 165 -5.13 14.33 -30.56
N ARG A 166 -6.46 14.43 -30.49
CA ARG A 166 -7.20 15.08 -29.39
C ARG A 166 -7.24 14.34 -28.04
N CYS A 167 -6.78 13.10 -27.95
CA CYS A 167 -6.57 12.40 -26.65
C CYS A 167 -5.10 11.92 -26.50
N ALA A 168 -4.11 12.54 -27.19
CA ALA A 168 -2.73 12.05 -27.26
C ALA A 168 -1.75 12.66 -26.23
N ASN A 169 -2.03 13.82 -25.62
CA ASN A 169 -1.22 14.33 -24.50
C ASN A 169 -1.82 13.92 -23.16
N LYS A 170 -1.69 12.63 -22.84
CA LYS A 170 -1.88 12.05 -21.50
C LYS A 170 -0.55 11.97 -20.73
N ASP A 171 0.43 12.75 -21.14
CA ASP A 171 1.78 12.65 -20.63
C ASP A 171 1.86 13.33 -19.27
N MET A 172 2.42 12.60 -18.29
CA MET A 172 2.71 13.12 -16.95
C MET A 172 3.52 14.42 -17.02
N SER A 173 4.29 14.60 -18.10
CA SER A 173 5.03 15.84 -18.40
C SER A 173 4.19 17.11 -18.29
N VAL A 174 2.95 17.11 -18.78
CA VAL A 174 2.07 18.30 -18.75
C VAL A 174 1.74 18.71 -17.31
N PHE A 175 1.49 17.73 -16.43
CA PHE A 175 1.26 18.01 -15.00
C PHE A 175 2.53 18.49 -14.30
N LEU A 176 3.68 17.92 -14.64
CA LEU A 176 4.97 18.33 -14.06
C LEU A 176 5.39 19.73 -14.54
N ASP A 177 5.08 20.07 -15.79
CA ASP A 177 5.28 21.40 -16.35
C ASP A 177 4.41 22.43 -15.61
N GLU A 178 3.14 22.11 -15.39
CA GLU A 178 2.22 22.97 -14.65
C GLU A 178 2.67 23.21 -13.20
N ILE A 179 3.11 22.16 -12.48
CA ILE A 179 3.67 22.28 -11.11
C ILE A 179 4.83 23.29 -11.07
N CYS A 180 5.61 23.35 -12.15
CA CYS A 180 6.80 24.19 -12.27
C CYS A 180 6.57 25.49 -13.05
N HIS A 181 5.34 25.76 -13.48
CA HIS A 181 5.02 26.93 -14.29
C HIS A 181 5.22 28.22 -13.48
N GLU A 182 4.71 28.24 -12.25
CA GLU A 182 4.77 29.42 -11.38
C GLU A 182 5.96 29.37 -10.42
N LYS A 183 7.00 30.17 -10.73
CA LYS A 183 8.22 30.22 -9.93
C LYS A 183 7.93 30.55 -8.46
N GLU A 184 7.04 31.50 -8.20
CA GLU A 184 6.61 31.93 -6.87
C GLU A 184 6.02 30.77 -6.05
N LEU A 185 5.27 29.87 -6.69
CA LEU A 185 4.66 28.71 -6.05
C LEU A 185 5.73 27.66 -5.71
N SER A 186 6.67 27.43 -6.63
CA SER A 186 7.80 26.52 -6.40
C SER A 186 8.76 26.99 -5.29
N GLU A 187 8.94 28.30 -5.15
CA GLU A 187 9.73 28.92 -4.09
C GLU A 187 9.00 28.84 -2.75
N LYS A 188 7.71 29.23 -2.73
CA LYS A 188 6.84 29.20 -1.54
C LYS A 188 6.78 27.82 -0.89
N HIS A 189 6.68 26.77 -1.70
CA HIS A 189 6.52 25.39 -1.22
C HIS A 189 7.83 24.57 -1.26
N GLY A 190 8.97 25.21 -1.58
CA GLY A 190 10.30 24.62 -1.40
C GLY A 190 10.69 23.51 -2.39
N TYR A 191 10.19 23.55 -3.62
CA TYR A 191 10.49 22.57 -4.67
C TYR A 191 11.10 23.19 -5.94
N SER A 192 11.49 24.48 -5.92
CA SER A 192 12.15 25.18 -7.04
C SER A 192 13.37 24.44 -7.60
N ASN A 193 14.16 23.77 -6.75
CA ASN A 193 15.31 22.94 -7.16
C ASN A 193 14.91 21.72 -8.02
N CYS A 194 13.66 21.26 -7.94
CA CYS A 194 13.15 20.23 -8.84
C CYS A 194 12.78 20.83 -10.19
N CYS A 195 12.26 22.05 -10.21
CA CYS A 195 11.83 22.74 -11.42
C CYS A 195 12.98 23.25 -12.31
N SER A 196 14.21 23.32 -11.78
CA SER A 196 15.41 23.55 -12.57
C SER A 196 15.91 22.31 -13.33
N GLN A 197 15.34 21.13 -13.04
CA GLN A 197 15.64 19.87 -13.72
C GLN A 197 14.64 19.62 -14.87
N SER A 198 14.91 18.61 -15.70
CA SER A 198 14.03 18.22 -16.81
C SER A 198 13.75 16.72 -16.83
N GLY A 199 12.70 16.32 -17.55
CA GLY A 199 12.33 14.92 -17.77
C GLY A 199 12.22 14.10 -16.49
N GLU A 200 12.85 12.92 -16.50
CA GLU A 200 12.86 11.95 -15.39
C GLU A 200 13.47 12.53 -14.12
N ALA A 201 14.52 13.35 -14.22
CA ALA A 201 15.19 13.92 -13.06
C ALA A 201 14.26 14.85 -12.27
N ARG A 202 13.52 15.73 -12.98
CA ARG A 202 12.47 16.57 -12.39
C ARG A 202 11.38 15.74 -11.74
N HIS A 203 10.92 14.69 -12.43
CA HIS A 203 9.87 13.81 -11.91
C HIS A 203 10.29 13.12 -10.61
N GLN A 204 11.48 12.52 -10.58
CA GLN A 204 12.02 11.86 -9.38
C GLN A 204 12.24 12.85 -8.24
N CYS A 205 12.68 14.07 -8.52
CA CYS A 205 12.82 15.13 -7.51
C CYS A 205 11.46 15.51 -6.90
N LEU A 206 10.44 15.75 -7.72
CA LEU A 206 9.08 16.06 -7.26
C LEU A 206 8.45 14.88 -6.50
N LEU A 207 8.70 13.64 -6.94
CA LEU A 207 8.28 12.42 -6.22
C LEU A 207 8.97 12.26 -4.86
N ALA A 208 10.23 12.68 -4.74
CA ALA A 208 10.93 12.70 -3.46
C ALA A 208 10.33 13.77 -2.53
N HIS A 209 10.02 14.96 -3.05
CA HIS A 209 9.35 16.03 -2.30
C HIS A 209 7.95 15.62 -1.81
N LYS A 210 7.21 14.86 -2.63
CA LYS A 210 5.94 14.23 -2.24
C LYS A 210 6.02 13.37 -0.98
N LYS A 211 7.21 12.90 -0.56
CA LYS A 211 7.41 12.08 0.67
C LYS A 211 7.60 12.92 1.92
N THR A 212 8.21 14.10 1.83
CA THR A 212 8.51 14.94 2.99
C THR A 212 7.20 15.48 3.55
N ALA A 213 6.75 14.99 4.70
CA ALA A 213 5.54 15.50 5.34
C ALA A 213 5.76 16.97 5.66
N SER A 214 4.91 17.86 5.13
CA SER A 214 4.91 19.24 5.61
C SER A 214 4.37 19.23 7.04
N ALA A 215 5.10 19.82 7.99
CA ALA A 215 4.63 20.03 9.36
C ALA A 215 3.31 20.83 9.42
N SER A 216 2.91 21.48 8.32
CA SER A 216 1.67 22.27 8.20
C SER A 216 0.40 21.45 7.95
N VAL A 217 0.48 20.13 7.65
CA VAL A 217 -0.70 19.32 7.30
C VAL A 217 -1.21 18.56 8.52
N LEU A 218 -2.32 19.02 9.11
CA LEU A 218 -3.01 18.35 10.22
C LEU A 218 -3.61 16.99 9.79
N PRO A 219 -3.85 16.05 10.72
CA PRO A 219 -4.58 14.81 10.44
C PRO A 219 -5.93 15.07 9.76
N PHE A 220 -6.36 14.13 8.91
CA PHE A 220 -7.62 14.27 8.19
C PHE A 220 -8.78 14.18 9.18
N SER A 221 -9.72 15.12 9.06
CA SER A 221 -11.02 15.07 9.70
C SER A 221 -12.07 15.48 8.69
N PHE A 222 -13.22 14.82 8.75
CA PHE A 222 -14.38 15.25 8.00
C PHE A 222 -14.95 16.52 8.62
N PRO A 223 -15.57 17.44 7.84
CA PRO A 223 -16.30 18.57 8.40
C PRO A 223 -17.45 18.11 9.29
N GLU A 224 -17.92 18.97 10.19
CA GLU A 224 -19.06 18.68 11.05
C GLU A 224 -20.32 18.31 10.24
N ALA A 225 -21.27 17.59 10.83
CA ALA A 225 -22.46 17.12 10.11
C ALA A 225 -23.28 18.28 9.52
N ALA A 226 -23.59 19.29 10.33
CA ALA A 226 -24.35 20.47 9.91
C ALA A 226 -23.61 21.26 8.81
N GLU A 227 -22.29 21.46 8.95
CA GLU A 227 -21.47 22.12 7.93
C GLU A 227 -21.47 21.34 6.61
N SER A 228 -21.34 20.01 6.67
CA SER A 228 -21.35 19.15 5.48
C SER A 228 -22.67 19.22 4.74
N CYS A 229 -23.80 19.12 5.43
CA CYS A 229 -25.13 19.18 4.80
C CYS A 229 -25.41 20.55 4.18
N LYS A 230 -25.03 21.63 4.88
CA LYS A 230 -25.15 22.99 4.37
C LYS A 230 -24.31 23.19 3.11
N ALA A 231 -23.02 22.88 3.18
CA ALA A 231 -22.09 23.07 2.06
C ALA A 231 -22.46 22.20 0.85
N TYR A 232 -22.92 20.97 1.08
CA TYR A 232 -23.39 20.07 0.01
C TYR A 232 -24.61 20.64 -0.71
N LYS A 233 -25.58 21.18 0.03
CA LYS A 233 -26.79 21.80 -0.52
C LYS A 233 -26.49 23.09 -1.28
N GLU A 234 -25.54 23.89 -0.80
CA GLU A 234 -25.11 25.14 -1.43
C GLU A 234 -24.38 24.89 -2.75
N ASN A 235 -23.37 24.02 -2.75
CA ASN A 235 -22.63 23.66 -3.95
C ASN A 235 -21.95 22.29 -3.82
N ARG A 236 -22.66 21.25 -4.27
CA ARG A 236 -22.17 19.86 -4.27
C ARG A 236 -20.79 19.71 -4.93
N GLU A 237 -20.57 20.33 -6.10
CA GLU A 237 -19.33 20.14 -6.86
C GLU A 237 -18.13 20.75 -6.12
N MET A 238 -18.28 21.96 -5.58
CA MET A 238 -17.24 22.61 -4.79
C MET A 238 -16.97 21.87 -3.47
N PHE A 239 -18.02 21.40 -2.80
CA PHE A 239 -17.90 20.62 -1.57
C PHE A 239 -17.13 19.31 -1.82
N MET A 240 -17.51 18.54 -2.84
CA MET A 240 -16.83 17.28 -3.16
C MET A 240 -15.40 17.50 -3.63
N ASN A 241 -15.12 18.57 -4.38
CA ASN A 241 -13.76 18.93 -4.76
C ASN A 241 -12.88 19.26 -3.54
N ARG A 242 -13.44 19.99 -2.55
CA ARG A 242 -12.75 20.26 -1.28
C ARG A 242 -12.45 18.97 -0.51
N VAL A 243 -13.38 18.02 -0.46
CA VAL A 243 -13.14 16.70 0.16
C VAL A 243 -12.00 15.96 -0.54
N ILE A 244 -12.02 15.89 -1.88
CA ILE A 244 -10.96 15.24 -2.67
C ILE A 244 -9.60 15.90 -2.41
N TYR A 245 -9.55 17.24 -2.38
CA TYR A 245 -8.34 18.00 -2.06
C TYR A 245 -7.79 17.68 -0.66
N GLU A 246 -8.63 17.74 0.37
CA GLU A 246 -8.20 17.51 1.76
C GLU A 246 -7.74 16.06 1.99
N VAL A 247 -8.39 15.09 1.34
CA VAL A 247 -7.97 13.68 1.35
C VAL A 247 -6.62 13.54 0.63
N SER A 248 -6.50 14.05 -0.60
CA SER A 248 -5.34 13.83 -1.46
C SER A 248 -4.04 14.41 -0.89
N ARG A 249 -4.09 15.60 -0.30
CA ARG A 249 -2.90 16.21 0.32
C ARG A 249 -2.39 15.50 1.57
N ARG A 250 -3.25 14.69 2.22
CA ARG A 250 -2.91 13.90 3.42
C ARG A 250 -2.51 12.47 3.08
N TYR A 251 -3.19 11.86 2.13
CA TYR A 251 -2.96 10.48 1.68
C TYR A 251 -2.21 10.46 0.36
N ARG A 252 -0.95 10.91 0.41
CA ARG A 252 -0.16 11.29 -0.77
C ARG A 252 0.10 10.14 -1.74
N PHE A 253 0.29 8.92 -1.25
CA PHE A 253 0.50 7.74 -2.11
C PHE A 253 -0.76 6.90 -2.31
N MET A 254 -1.91 7.36 -1.81
CA MET A 254 -3.17 6.68 -2.09
C MET A 254 -3.49 6.82 -3.59
N TYR A 255 -3.97 5.72 -4.18
CA TYR A 255 -4.17 5.68 -5.62
C TYR A 255 -5.40 6.51 -5.98
N ALA A 256 -5.26 7.34 -7.01
CA ALA A 256 -6.33 8.24 -7.43
C ALA A 256 -7.69 7.54 -7.65
N PRO A 257 -7.76 6.34 -8.25
CA PRO A 257 -9.04 5.63 -8.39
C PRO A 257 -9.68 5.24 -7.05
N ALA A 258 -8.88 4.97 -6.01
CA ALA A 258 -9.40 4.67 -4.68
C ALA A 258 -9.96 5.93 -4.00
N ILE A 259 -9.27 7.07 -4.14
CA ILE A 259 -9.77 8.37 -3.65
C ILE A 259 -11.09 8.72 -4.34
N LEU A 260 -11.17 8.59 -5.67
CA LEU A 260 -12.39 8.87 -6.44
C LEU A 260 -13.54 7.93 -6.06
N SER A 261 -13.26 6.64 -5.85
CA SER A 261 -14.27 5.67 -5.41
C SER A 261 -14.85 6.03 -4.04
N LEU A 262 -14.00 6.35 -3.06
CA LEU A 262 -14.43 6.75 -1.72
C LEU A 262 -15.14 8.11 -1.72
N ALA A 263 -14.71 9.05 -2.56
CA ALA A 263 -15.41 10.31 -2.76
C ALA A 263 -16.81 10.11 -3.33
N ALA A 264 -16.98 9.21 -4.31
CA ALA A 264 -18.28 8.86 -4.86
C ALA A 264 -19.19 8.18 -3.82
N GLN A 265 -18.65 7.33 -2.95
CA GLN A 265 -19.40 6.75 -1.84
C GLN A 265 -19.86 7.82 -0.83
N TYR A 266 -18.98 8.78 -0.51
CA TYR A 266 -19.34 9.90 0.37
C TYR A 266 -20.41 10.80 -0.25
N ASP A 267 -20.28 11.13 -1.54
CA ASP A 267 -21.24 11.92 -2.30
C ASP A 267 -22.65 11.30 -2.32
N LYS A 268 -22.75 9.97 -2.38
CA LYS A 268 -24.02 9.23 -2.24
C LYS A 268 -24.55 9.24 -0.80
N THR A 269 -23.65 9.23 0.18
CA THR A 269 -23.99 9.12 1.60
C THR A 269 -24.55 10.42 2.17
N VAL A 270 -23.94 11.55 1.81
CA VAL A 270 -24.29 12.87 2.37
C VAL A 270 -25.80 13.17 2.26
N PRO A 271 -26.44 13.15 1.06
CA PRO A 271 -27.86 13.49 0.97
C PRO A 271 -28.75 12.57 1.80
N VAL A 272 -28.46 11.26 1.82
CA VAL A 272 -29.22 10.28 2.62
C VAL A 272 -29.14 10.57 4.11
N CYS A 273 -27.93 10.83 4.63
CA CYS A 273 -27.78 11.13 6.05
C CYS A 273 -28.25 12.54 6.44
N CYS A 274 -28.23 13.51 5.53
CA CYS A 274 -28.76 14.85 5.79
C CYS A 274 -30.29 14.86 5.91
N GLU A 275 -30.98 13.83 5.43
CA GLU A 275 -32.43 13.63 5.56
C GLU A 275 -32.81 12.65 6.68
N ALA A 276 -31.83 12.04 7.35
CA ALA A 276 -32.07 11.08 8.42
C ALA A 276 -32.53 11.74 9.72
N GLU A 277 -33.34 11.04 10.52
CA GLU A 277 -33.82 11.51 11.83
C GLU A 277 -32.66 11.88 12.77
N ASN A 278 -31.60 11.06 12.78
CA ASN A 278 -30.35 11.34 13.49
C ASN A 278 -29.19 11.53 12.49
N MET A 279 -29.10 12.75 11.95
CA MET A 279 -28.06 13.17 11.01
C MET A 279 -26.63 12.92 11.52
N GLU A 280 -26.36 13.24 12.79
CA GLU A 280 -25.02 13.14 13.37
C GLU A 280 -24.56 11.68 13.43
N GLU A 281 -25.40 10.80 13.98
CA GLU A 281 -25.09 9.37 14.08
C GLU A 281 -24.93 8.71 12.71
N CYS A 282 -25.77 9.06 11.74
CA CYS A 282 -25.69 8.55 10.37
C CYS A 282 -24.35 8.93 9.72
N LEU A 283 -23.99 10.22 9.75
CA LEU A 283 -22.75 10.69 9.16
C LEU A 283 -21.52 10.16 9.92
N GLN A 284 -21.55 10.14 11.25
CA GLN A 284 -20.44 9.64 12.06
C GLN A 284 -20.10 8.18 11.73
N THR A 285 -21.11 7.33 11.65
CA THR A 285 -20.94 5.90 11.33
C THR A 285 -20.33 5.70 9.94
N LYS A 286 -20.85 6.40 8.93
CA LYS A 286 -20.38 6.28 7.55
C LYS A 286 -18.98 6.89 7.35
N ARG A 287 -18.72 8.05 7.95
CA ARG A 287 -17.40 8.70 7.95
C ARG A 287 -16.34 7.84 8.63
N ALA A 288 -16.68 7.14 9.72
CA ALA A 288 -15.76 6.22 10.38
C ALA A 288 -15.35 5.06 9.46
N SER A 289 -16.29 4.51 8.68
CA SER A 289 -16.00 3.49 7.68
C SER A 289 -15.08 4.01 6.58
N ILE A 290 -15.39 5.18 6.00
CA ILE A 290 -14.57 5.78 4.93
C ILE A 290 -13.17 6.15 5.46
N ALA A 291 -13.08 6.71 6.68
CA ALA A 291 -11.80 7.02 7.32
C ALA A 291 -10.93 5.78 7.51
N LYS A 292 -11.54 4.65 7.90
CA LYS A 292 -10.85 3.36 8.00
C LYS A 292 -10.31 2.91 6.64
N GLU A 293 -11.13 2.95 5.59
CA GLU A 293 -10.72 2.57 4.23
C GLU A 293 -9.63 3.50 3.66
N LEU A 294 -9.71 4.81 3.90
CA LEU A 294 -8.67 5.76 3.55
C LEU A 294 -7.33 5.40 4.21
N LYS A 295 -7.37 5.12 5.52
CA LYS A 295 -6.17 4.76 6.29
C LYS A 295 -5.57 3.45 5.80
N GLU A 296 -6.36 2.39 5.69
CA GLU A 296 -5.90 1.07 5.25
C GLU A 296 -5.41 1.07 3.81
N GLY A 297 -6.16 1.72 2.90
CA GLY A 297 -5.78 1.86 1.50
C GLY A 297 -4.50 2.68 1.30
N SER A 298 -4.35 3.79 2.03
CA SER A 298 -3.10 4.57 2.01
C SER A 298 -1.93 3.76 2.54
N MET A 299 -2.12 3.06 3.66
CA MET A 299 -1.06 2.23 4.24
C MET A 299 -0.60 1.16 3.25
N LEU A 300 -1.53 0.47 2.60
CA LEU A 300 -1.25 -0.55 1.60
C LEU A 300 -0.50 0.01 0.40
N ASN A 301 -0.94 1.14 -0.14
CA ASN A 301 -0.34 1.72 -1.33
C ASN A 301 1.07 2.27 -1.04
N GLU A 302 1.28 2.92 0.10
CA GLU A 302 2.61 3.33 0.55
C GLU A 302 3.55 2.14 0.67
N HIS A 303 3.07 1.04 1.25
CA HIS A 303 3.83 -0.20 1.35
C HIS A 303 4.18 -0.77 -0.02
N VAL A 304 3.22 -0.89 -0.95
CA VAL A 304 3.48 -1.37 -2.31
C VAL A 304 4.51 -0.50 -3.03
N CYS A 305 4.38 0.83 -2.94
CA CYS A 305 5.33 1.76 -3.55
C CYS A 305 6.72 1.69 -2.90
N ALA A 306 6.79 1.46 -1.59
CA ALA A 306 8.04 1.22 -0.89
C ALA A 306 8.72 -0.08 -1.37
N VAL A 307 7.94 -1.15 -1.52
CA VAL A 307 8.44 -2.45 -2.01
C VAL A 307 8.96 -2.31 -3.44
N LEU A 308 8.20 -1.66 -4.32
CA LEU A 308 8.60 -1.42 -5.71
C LEU A 308 9.91 -0.62 -5.78
N ARG A 309 10.01 0.49 -5.04
CA ARG A 309 11.22 1.32 -5.03
C ARG A 309 12.43 0.56 -4.48
N LYS A 310 12.24 -0.23 -3.43
CA LYS A 310 13.35 -0.81 -2.66
C LYS A 310 13.81 -2.16 -3.17
N PHE A 311 12.87 -2.98 -3.63
CA PHE A 311 13.11 -4.35 -4.06
C PHE A 311 12.84 -4.57 -5.56
N GLY A 312 12.35 -3.55 -6.27
CA GLY A 312 12.16 -3.56 -7.72
C GLY A 312 10.88 -4.24 -8.20
N SER A 313 10.56 -4.02 -9.48
CA SER A 313 9.35 -4.55 -10.14
C SER A 313 9.25 -6.06 -10.09
N ARG A 314 10.37 -6.79 -10.18
CA ARG A 314 10.38 -8.25 -10.11
C ARG A 314 9.82 -8.81 -8.79
N ASN A 315 10.07 -8.14 -7.66
CA ASN A 315 9.47 -8.56 -6.38
C ASN A 315 7.96 -8.31 -6.39
N LEU A 316 7.51 -7.18 -6.92
CA LEU A 316 6.09 -6.89 -7.08
C LEU A 316 5.39 -7.90 -8.00
N GLN A 317 6.00 -8.25 -9.14
CA GLN A 317 5.50 -9.28 -10.05
C GLN A 317 5.39 -10.64 -9.34
N ALA A 318 6.39 -11.04 -8.55
CA ALA A 318 6.32 -12.30 -7.78
C ALA A 318 5.19 -12.30 -6.74
N ILE A 319 5.00 -11.19 -6.01
CA ILE A 319 3.89 -11.01 -5.06
C ILE A 319 2.54 -11.11 -5.79
N THR A 320 2.40 -10.39 -6.90
CA THR A 320 1.18 -10.39 -7.72
C THR A 320 0.91 -11.75 -8.32
N LEU A 321 1.94 -12.46 -8.78
CA LEU A 321 1.84 -13.82 -9.32
C LEU A 321 1.28 -14.79 -8.29
N ILE A 322 1.79 -14.74 -7.06
CA ILE A 322 1.25 -15.56 -5.96
C ILE A 322 -0.21 -15.20 -5.72
N LYS A 323 -0.52 -13.92 -5.50
CA LYS A 323 -1.89 -13.46 -5.19
C LYS A 323 -2.88 -13.84 -6.28
N MET A 324 -2.53 -13.63 -7.55
CA MET A 324 -3.40 -13.97 -8.70
C MET A 324 -3.57 -15.47 -8.85
N SER A 325 -2.52 -16.26 -8.63
CA SER A 325 -2.60 -17.72 -8.69
C SER A 325 -3.42 -18.31 -7.53
N GLN A 326 -3.40 -17.68 -6.35
CA GLN A 326 -4.26 -18.06 -5.23
C GLN A 326 -5.71 -17.65 -5.46
N LYS A 327 -5.94 -16.50 -6.10
CA LYS A 327 -7.27 -15.95 -6.36
C LYS A 327 -8.01 -16.62 -7.49
N PHE A 328 -7.29 -16.93 -8.57
CA PHE A 328 -7.79 -17.55 -9.78
C PHE A 328 -7.08 -18.89 -10.03
N PRO A 329 -7.14 -19.85 -9.08
CA PRO A 329 -6.36 -21.08 -9.13
C PRO A 329 -6.75 -22.00 -10.30
N LYS A 330 -7.89 -21.78 -10.97
CA LYS A 330 -8.31 -22.53 -12.18
C LYS A 330 -7.69 -21.99 -13.47
N ALA A 331 -7.34 -20.70 -13.49
CA ALA A 331 -6.77 -20.05 -14.67
C ALA A 331 -5.40 -20.65 -15.01
N ASN A 332 -5.06 -20.67 -16.31
CA ASN A 332 -3.76 -21.17 -16.76
C ASN A 332 -2.63 -20.15 -16.52
N PHE A 333 -1.38 -20.60 -16.59
CA PHE A 333 -0.22 -19.75 -16.31
C PHE A 333 -0.11 -18.54 -17.23
N THR A 334 -0.35 -18.69 -18.54
CA THR A 334 -0.25 -17.59 -19.51
C THR A 334 -1.26 -16.49 -19.20
N GLU A 335 -2.47 -16.89 -18.78
CA GLU A 335 -3.52 -15.97 -18.37
C GLU A 335 -3.14 -15.21 -17.10
N ILE A 336 -2.62 -15.91 -16.09
CA ILE A 336 -2.14 -15.29 -14.86
C ILE A 336 -0.95 -14.37 -15.13
N GLU A 337 0.03 -14.79 -15.93
CA GLU A 337 1.22 -14.02 -16.26
C GLU A 337 0.85 -12.69 -16.92
N LYS A 338 -0.08 -12.71 -17.87
CA LYS A 338 -0.62 -11.50 -18.50
C LYS A 338 -1.22 -10.55 -17.46
N LEU A 339 -2.08 -11.04 -16.57
CA LEU A 339 -2.68 -10.24 -15.50
C LEU A 339 -1.62 -9.67 -14.55
N VAL A 340 -0.57 -10.45 -14.24
CA VAL A 340 0.54 -10.02 -13.38
C VAL A 340 1.29 -8.85 -13.98
N LEU A 341 1.63 -8.92 -15.27
CA LEU A 341 2.32 -7.84 -15.97
C LEU A 341 1.46 -6.57 -16.00
N ASP A 342 0.18 -6.70 -16.34
CA ASP A 342 -0.73 -5.56 -16.41
C ASP A 342 -0.92 -4.92 -15.01
N VAL A 343 -1.04 -5.72 -13.94
CA VAL A 343 -1.20 -5.21 -12.56
C VAL A 343 0.08 -4.61 -12.01
N ALA A 344 1.24 -5.24 -12.25
CA ALA A 344 2.52 -4.66 -11.85
C ALA A 344 2.72 -3.28 -12.49
N HIS A 345 2.37 -3.16 -13.78
CA HIS A 345 2.44 -1.90 -14.49
C HIS A 345 1.50 -0.82 -13.91
N ILE A 346 0.27 -1.15 -13.50
CA ILE A 346 -0.61 -0.20 -12.79
C ILE A 346 0.08 0.32 -11.54
N HIS A 347 0.59 -0.58 -10.72
CA HIS A 347 1.23 -0.21 -9.47
C HIS A 347 2.43 0.68 -9.72
N GLU A 348 3.24 0.43 -10.76
CA GLU A 348 4.33 1.31 -11.18
C GLU A 348 3.84 2.72 -11.50
N GLU A 349 2.87 2.86 -12.41
CA GLU A 349 2.33 4.16 -12.83
C GLU A 349 1.66 4.91 -11.65
N CYS A 350 0.88 4.21 -10.84
CA CYS A 350 0.26 4.78 -9.63
C CYS A 350 1.32 5.25 -8.61
N CYS A 351 2.39 4.47 -8.41
CA CYS A 351 3.47 4.84 -7.49
C CYS A 351 4.34 6.00 -8.00
N LEU A 352 4.42 6.17 -9.33
CA LEU A 352 5.00 7.33 -9.99
C LEU A 352 4.09 8.56 -9.98
N GLY A 353 2.89 8.47 -9.39
CA GLY A 353 1.94 9.58 -9.30
C GLY A 353 1.25 9.89 -10.62
N ASN A 354 1.34 9.01 -11.62
CA ASN A 354 0.62 9.14 -12.87
C ASN A 354 -0.84 8.75 -12.67
N ALA A 355 -1.64 9.67 -12.12
CA ALA A 355 -3.03 9.43 -11.77
C ALA A 355 -3.89 9.03 -12.97
N MET A 356 -3.52 9.47 -14.18
CA MET A 356 -4.19 9.12 -15.43
C MET A 356 -3.96 7.66 -15.83
N GLU A 357 -2.70 7.23 -16.00
CA GLU A 357 -2.39 5.82 -16.29
C GLU A 357 -2.82 4.90 -15.14
N CYS A 358 -2.82 5.43 -13.91
CA CYS A 358 -3.36 4.73 -12.76
C CYS A 358 -4.89 4.51 -12.85
N LEU A 359 -5.66 5.37 -13.53
CA LEU A 359 -7.11 5.23 -13.71
C LEU A 359 -7.49 4.53 -15.02
N GLN A 360 -6.91 4.94 -16.16
CA GLN A 360 -7.36 4.56 -17.50
C GLN A 360 -6.33 3.75 -18.27
N ASP A 361 -6.81 2.95 -19.23
CA ASP A 361 -6.29 3.14 -20.59
C ASP A 361 -7.40 3.06 -21.66
N GLY A 362 -7.31 3.96 -22.65
CA GLY A 362 -8.20 4.09 -23.79
C GLY A 362 -7.62 3.48 -25.07
N LYS A 363 -8.52 2.95 -25.92
CA LYS A 363 -8.36 2.38 -27.28
C LYS A 363 -7.82 0.97 -27.45
N LEU A 364 -8.76 0.07 -27.76
CA LEU A 364 -8.61 -0.99 -28.76
C LEU A 364 -7.93 -0.43 -30.03
N GLY A 365 -6.70 -0.86 -30.30
CA GLY A 365 -6.10 -0.82 -31.64
C GLY A 365 -6.14 -2.25 -32.16
N GLN A 366 -6.73 -2.42 -33.33
CA GLN A 366 -7.01 -3.71 -33.95
C GLN A 366 -5.75 -4.60 -34.00
N VAL A 367 -5.95 -5.87 -33.66
CA VAL A 367 -5.03 -6.97 -33.98
C VAL A 367 -5.00 -7.13 -35.50
N LYS A 368 -4.11 -6.41 -36.17
CA LYS A 368 -3.56 -6.77 -37.49
C LYS A 368 -2.08 -6.36 -37.44
N ASP A 369 -1.24 -7.18 -38.06
CA ASP A 369 0.23 -7.10 -38.04
C ASP A 369 0.89 -7.83 -36.86
N MET A 370 0.49 -9.10 -36.68
CA MET A 370 1.39 -10.11 -36.15
C MET A 370 2.06 -10.82 -37.33
N GLU A 371 3.18 -10.27 -37.81
CA GLU A 371 4.29 -11.05 -38.34
C GLU A 371 5.48 -10.13 -38.61
N ARG A 372 6.65 -10.53 -38.07
CA ARG A 372 7.99 -9.95 -38.31
C ARG A 372 8.45 -8.82 -37.38
N SER A 373 8.52 -9.11 -36.08
CA SER A 373 9.64 -8.65 -35.22
C SER A 373 9.71 -9.44 -33.91
N ARG A 374 10.54 -10.49 -33.88
CA ARG A 374 11.20 -10.95 -32.65
C ARG A 374 12.34 -9.96 -32.37
N SER A 375 12.03 -8.92 -31.61
CA SER A 375 13.01 -8.08 -30.90
C SER A 375 12.29 -7.50 -29.68
N ASN A 376 12.86 -7.77 -28.52
CA ASN A 376 12.16 -7.93 -27.24
C ASN A 376 11.67 -6.61 -26.60
N HIS A 377 10.54 -6.73 -25.88
CA HIS A 377 10.14 -5.90 -24.71
C HIS A 377 9.53 -4.48 -24.86
N LYS A 378 8.77 -4.13 -25.92
CA LYS A 378 8.11 -2.80 -25.98
C LYS A 378 6.65 -2.71 -26.45
N ALA A 379 5.87 -3.78 -26.36
CA ALA A 379 4.44 -3.73 -26.73
C ALA A 379 3.52 -4.42 -25.71
N MET A 380 3.42 -3.89 -24.50
CA MET A 380 2.30 -4.16 -23.59
C MET A 380 2.17 -3.03 -22.57
N LYS A 381 1.39 -1.99 -22.90
CA LYS A 381 1.04 -0.89 -22.00
C LYS A 381 -0.46 -0.61 -22.16
N LYS A 382 -1.29 -1.13 -21.24
CA LYS A 382 -2.76 -0.97 -21.23
C LYS A 382 -3.34 -1.56 -19.95
N SER A 383 -3.82 -0.80 -18.96
CA SER A 383 -3.93 -1.43 -17.63
C SER A 383 -5.25 -1.29 -16.86
N LYS A 384 -5.60 -0.24 -16.10
CA LYS A 384 -6.59 -0.44 -15.02
C LYS A 384 -8.06 -0.72 -15.39
N GLU A 385 -8.75 0.19 -16.09
CA GLU A 385 -10.16 -0.02 -16.50
C GLU A 385 -10.31 -1.25 -17.40
N LYS A 386 -9.27 -1.55 -18.20
CA LYS A 386 -9.22 -2.72 -19.06
C LYS A 386 -9.01 -4.01 -18.28
N ILE A 387 -8.15 -4.06 -17.26
CA ILE A 387 -7.94 -5.28 -16.46
C ILE A 387 -9.23 -5.69 -15.79
N MET A 388 -9.95 -4.77 -15.13
CA MET A 388 -11.18 -5.14 -14.42
C MET A 388 -12.27 -5.61 -15.40
N SER A 389 -12.44 -4.90 -16.52
CA SER A 389 -13.36 -5.31 -17.59
C SER A 389 -12.95 -6.65 -18.21
N TYR A 390 -11.65 -6.88 -18.38
CA TYR A 390 -11.11 -8.11 -18.93
C TYR A 390 -11.31 -9.28 -17.97
N ILE A 391 -11.03 -9.11 -16.68
CA ILE A 391 -11.30 -10.09 -15.63
C ILE A 391 -12.78 -10.50 -15.68
N CYS A 392 -13.69 -9.54 -15.82
CA CYS A 392 -15.12 -9.86 -15.96
C CYS A 392 -15.47 -10.55 -17.27
N SER A 393 -14.85 -10.16 -18.40
CA SER A 393 -15.02 -10.85 -19.68
C SER A 393 -14.52 -12.30 -19.66
N GLN A 394 -13.61 -12.61 -18.73
CA GLN A 394 -13.01 -13.91 -18.52
C GLN A 394 -13.50 -14.57 -17.22
N GLN A 395 -14.62 -14.11 -16.64
CA GLN A 395 -15.07 -14.59 -15.32
C GLN A 395 -15.20 -16.11 -15.26
N ASP A 396 -15.68 -16.73 -16.34
CA ASP A 396 -15.97 -18.17 -16.43
C ASP A 396 -14.70 -19.02 -16.33
N ILE A 397 -13.55 -18.47 -16.74
CA ILE A 397 -12.25 -19.16 -16.65
C ILE A 397 -11.44 -18.73 -15.41
N LEU A 398 -11.71 -17.54 -14.85
CA LEU A 398 -10.95 -16.98 -13.75
C LEU A 398 -11.52 -17.37 -12.39
N SER A 399 -12.77 -17.03 -12.11
CA SER A 399 -13.42 -17.34 -10.83
C SER A 399 -14.92 -17.11 -10.85
N SER A 400 -15.65 -18.07 -10.28
CA SER A 400 -17.09 -17.92 -10.02
C SER A 400 -17.40 -16.88 -8.93
N LYS A 401 -16.44 -16.57 -8.04
CA LYS A 401 -16.62 -15.71 -6.86
C LYS A 401 -16.68 -14.22 -7.19
N ILE A 402 -16.39 -13.83 -8.43
CA ILE A 402 -16.39 -12.42 -8.88
C ILE A 402 -17.65 -12.04 -9.69
N ALA A 403 -18.59 -12.96 -9.89
CA ALA A 403 -19.77 -12.72 -10.74
C ALA A 403 -20.62 -11.53 -10.27
N GLU A 404 -20.84 -11.38 -8.95
CA GLU A 404 -21.58 -10.22 -8.42
C GLU A 404 -20.78 -8.92 -8.52
N CYS A 405 -19.45 -8.99 -8.38
CA CYS A 405 -18.59 -7.83 -8.58
C CYS A 405 -18.70 -7.29 -10.01
N CYS A 406 -18.75 -8.18 -11.01
CA CYS A 406 -18.83 -7.84 -12.42
C CYS A 406 -20.12 -7.14 -12.85
N LYS A 407 -21.11 -7.03 -11.96
CA LYS A 407 -22.34 -6.25 -12.15
C LYS A 407 -22.24 -4.82 -11.62
N LEU A 408 -21.17 -4.49 -10.88
CA LEU A 408 -20.98 -3.18 -10.25
C LEU A 408 -20.39 -2.14 -11.22
N PRO A 409 -20.62 -0.84 -10.98
CA PRO A 409 -19.97 0.24 -11.71
C PRO A 409 -18.44 0.18 -11.60
N THR A 410 -17.70 0.67 -12.60
CA THR A 410 -16.24 0.55 -12.74
C THR A 410 -15.42 0.89 -11.48
N LEU A 411 -15.80 1.95 -10.74
CA LEU A 411 -15.09 2.37 -9.52
C LEU A 411 -15.34 1.45 -8.32
N GLU A 412 -16.48 0.76 -8.27
CA GLU A 412 -16.87 -0.18 -7.22
C GLU A 412 -16.43 -1.61 -7.59
N LEU A 413 -16.46 -1.94 -8.88
CA LEU A 413 -16.01 -3.19 -9.49
C LEU A 413 -14.60 -3.58 -9.02
N GLY A 414 -13.64 -2.67 -9.17
CA GLY A 414 -12.25 -2.95 -8.84
C GLY A 414 -12.06 -3.26 -7.35
N TYR A 415 -12.75 -2.52 -6.48
CA TYR A 415 -12.72 -2.76 -5.04
C TYR A 415 -13.32 -4.13 -4.70
N CYS A 416 -14.49 -4.45 -5.26
CA CYS A 416 -15.16 -5.73 -5.03
C CYS A 416 -14.29 -6.90 -5.50
N ILE A 417 -13.75 -6.84 -6.73
CA ILE A 417 -12.85 -7.89 -7.24
C ILE A 417 -11.69 -8.07 -6.29
N ILE A 418 -11.00 -7.00 -5.85
CA ILE A 418 -9.83 -7.09 -4.96
C ILE A 418 -10.17 -7.79 -3.64
N HIS A 419 -11.36 -7.57 -3.07
CA HIS A 419 -11.78 -8.12 -1.78
C HIS A 419 -12.57 -9.43 -1.86
N ALA A 420 -12.91 -9.90 -3.07
CA ALA A 420 -13.56 -11.20 -3.25
C ALA A 420 -12.66 -12.34 -2.75
N GLU A 421 -13.30 -13.36 -2.16
CA GLU A 421 -12.63 -14.59 -1.70
C GLU A 421 -11.91 -15.29 -2.86
N ASN A 422 -10.84 -16.02 -2.53
CA ASN A 422 -10.13 -16.87 -3.49
C ASN A 422 -11.08 -17.96 -4.03
N ASP A 423 -10.97 -18.30 -5.32
CA ASP A 423 -11.76 -19.41 -5.86
C ASP A 423 -11.29 -20.77 -5.28
N ASP A 424 -12.15 -21.77 -5.43
CA ASP A 424 -11.89 -23.11 -4.92
C ASP A 424 -10.68 -23.74 -5.64
N LYS A 425 -9.80 -24.37 -4.86
CA LYS A 425 -8.63 -25.11 -5.37
C LYS A 425 -9.12 -26.17 -6.38
N PRO A 426 -8.56 -26.24 -7.61
CA PRO A 426 -8.89 -27.27 -8.58
C PRO A 426 -8.63 -28.69 -8.05
N GLU A 427 -9.53 -29.61 -8.40
CA GLU A 427 -9.36 -31.04 -8.12
C GLU A 427 -8.11 -31.61 -8.83
N GLY A 428 -7.46 -32.60 -8.22
CA GLY A 428 -6.30 -33.28 -8.81
C GLY A 428 -4.96 -32.54 -8.69
N LEU A 429 -4.91 -31.32 -8.13
CA LEU A 429 -3.65 -30.63 -7.86
C LEU A 429 -2.93 -31.21 -6.64
N SER A 430 -1.81 -31.90 -6.89
CA SER A 430 -0.91 -32.39 -5.85
C SER A 430 -0.35 -31.22 -5.02
N PRO A 431 -0.35 -31.32 -3.68
CA PRO A 431 0.40 -30.40 -2.82
C PRO A 431 1.93 -30.62 -2.89
N SER A 432 2.37 -31.79 -3.37
CA SER A 432 3.79 -32.15 -3.45
C SER A 432 4.51 -31.36 -4.55
N LEU A 433 5.79 -31.10 -4.31
CA LEU A 433 6.71 -30.49 -5.28
C LEU A 433 7.14 -31.46 -6.39
N ASP A 434 6.88 -32.77 -6.20
CA ASP A 434 7.21 -33.81 -7.16
C ASP A 434 6.51 -33.55 -8.50
N GLY A 435 7.32 -33.36 -9.55
CA GLY A 435 6.83 -33.18 -10.91
C GLY A 435 6.33 -31.77 -11.27
N VAL A 436 6.42 -30.77 -10.38
CA VAL A 436 5.92 -29.41 -10.65
C VAL A 436 6.62 -28.73 -11.84
N LEU A 437 7.88 -29.06 -12.14
CA LEU A 437 8.67 -28.41 -13.21
C LEU A 437 9.42 -29.37 -14.16
N GLY A 438 9.18 -30.69 -14.04
CA GLY A 438 9.85 -31.72 -14.85
C GLY A 438 11.36 -31.86 -14.61
N ASP A 439 12.02 -32.75 -15.37
CA ASP A 439 13.43 -33.15 -15.18
C ASP A 439 14.48 -32.16 -15.73
N ARG A 440 14.14 -30.88 -15.90
CA ARG A 440 15.08 -29.91 -16.49
C ARG A 440 16.21 -29.60 -15.50
N ASN A 441 17.45 -29.69 -15.97
CA ASN A 441 18.62 -29.33 -15.16
C ASN A 441 18.68 -27.81 -14.97
N TYR A 442 18.29 -27.32 -13.79
CA TYR A 442 18.28 -25.90 -13.43
C TYR A 442 19.64 -25.21 -13.65
N GLY A 443 20.75 -25.92 -13.44
CA GLY A 443 22.10 -25.38 -13.60
C GLY A 443 22.44 -24.97 -15.04
N GLN A 444 21.81 -25.63 -16.02
CA GLN A 444 22.04 -25.40 -17.46
C GLN A 444 21.14 -24.30 -18.04
N LEU A 445 20.15 -23.83 -17.30
CA LEU A 445 19.24 -22.79 -17.74
C LEU A 445 19.93 -21.42 -17.80
N SER A 446 19.62 -20.65 -18.85
CA SER A 446 19.94 -19.23 -18.94
C SER A 446 19.24 -18.42 -17.85
N SER A 447 19.65 -17.16 -17.67
CA SER A 447 19.02 -16.26 -16.68
C SER A 447 17.51 -16.10 -16.92
N GLU A 448 17.08 -15.93 -18.17
CA GLU A 448 15.67 -15.78 -18.55
C GLU A 448 14.89 -17.07 -18.30
N GLU A 449 15.47 -18.23 -18.63
CA GLU A 449 14.83 -19.53 -18.37
C GLU A 449 14.70 -19.80 -16.87
N LYS A 450 15.68 -19.41 -16.05
CA LYS A 450 15.59 -19.49 -14.59
C LYS A 450 14.48 -18.61 -14.03
N ILE A 451 14.30 -17.41 -14.58
CA ILE A 451 13.19 -16.51 -14.22
C ILE A 451 11.85 -17.19 -14.51
N MET A 452 11.66 -17.70 -15.72
CA MET A 452 10.42 -18.36 -16.13
C MET A 452 10.15 -19.65 -15.34
N PHE A 453 11.20 -20.42 -15.05
CA PHE A 453 11.12 -21.61 -14.21
C PHE A 453 10.62 -21.25 -12.80
N MET A 454 11.17 -20.21 -12.18
CA MET A 454 10.74 -19.75 -10.85
C MET A 454 9.34 -19.09 -10.88
N ALA A 455 8.96 -18.42 -11.97
CA ALA A 455 7.60 -17.93 -12.14
C ALA A 455 6.60 -19.09 -12.21
N ARG A 456 6.93 -20.16 -12.95
CA ARG A 456 6.08 -21.35 -13.02
C ARG A 456 5.98 -22.06 -11.67
N PHE A 457 7.10 -22.15 -10.93
CA PHE A 457 7.10 -22.65 -9.56
C PHE A 457 6.09 -21.89 -8.70
N LEU A 458 6.20 -20.56 -8.68
CA LEU A 458 5.33 -19.70 -7.88
C LEU A 458 3.86 -19.91 -8.26
N TYR A 459 3.55 -19.98 -9.54
CA TYR A 459 2.18 -20.22 -10.02
C TYR A 459 1.63 -21.56 -9.52
N GLU A 460 2.31 -22.68 -9.78
CA GLU A 460 1.81 -24.02 -9.42
C GLU A 460 1.74 -24.21 -7.90
N TYR A 461 2.75 -23.71 -7.18
CA TYR A 461 2.76 -23.80 -5.72
C TYR A 461 1.65 -22.97 -5.09
N SER A 462 1.41 -21.76 -5.60
CA SER A 462 0.42 -20.83 -5.03
C SER A 462 -1.01 -21.29 -5.27
N ARG A 463 -1.35 -21.74 -6.48
CA ARG A 463 -2.70 -22.26 -6.79
C ARG A 463 -3.04 -23.54 -6.01
N SER A 464 -2.02 -24.30 -5.62
CA SER A 464 -2.17 -25.51 -4.78
C SER A 464 -2.27 -25.20 -3.29
N HIS A 465 -1.93 -23.97 -2.88
CA HIS A 465 -1.86 -23.49 -1.50
C HIS A 465 -2.54 -22.11 -1.34
N THR A 466 -3.83 -22.03 -1.68
CA THR A 466 -4.61 -20.78 -1.70
C THR A 466 -4.78 -20.09 -0.34
N LYS A 467 -4.47 -20.80 0.76
CA LYS A 467 -4.55 -20.30 2.15
C LYS A 467 -3.19 -19.96 2.77
N PHE A 468 -2.08 -20.12 2.05
CA PHE A 468 -0.76 -19.78 2.59
C PHE A 468 -0.45 -18.29 2.43
N ALA A 469 0.30 -17.72 3.39
CA ALA A 469 0.72 -16.34 3.28
C ALA A 469 1.66 -16.12 2.09
N VAL A 470 1.49 -15.00 1.38
CA VAL A 470 2.34 -14.63 0.24
C VAL A 470 3.82 -14.55 0.63
N SER A 471 4.12 -13.96 1.80
CA SER A 471 5.49 -13.88 2.32
C SER A 471 6.11 -15.26 2.59
N VAL A 472 5.31 -16.21 3.07
CA VAL A 472 5.75 -17.60 3.31
C VAL A 472 6.05 -18.30 1.99
N ILE A 473 5.17 -18.18 0.98
CA ILE A 473 5.41 -18.74 -0.36
C ILE A 473 6.68 -18.14 -0.99
N LEU A 474 6.92 -16.84 -0.84
CA LEU A 474 8.17 -16.22 -1.33
C LEU A 474 9.42 -16.77 -0.62
N ARG A 475 9.35 -17.08 0.68
CA ARG A 475 10.46 -17.73 1.39
C ARG A 475 10.69 -19.16 0.91
N VAL A 476 9.60 -19.92 0.71
CA VAL A 476 9.65 -21.26 0.09
C VAL A 476 10.29 -21.18 -1.29
N ALA A 477 9.84 -20.28 -2.17
CA ALA A 477 10.39 -20.12 -3.51
C ALA A 477 11.87 -19.75 -3.51
N LYS A 478 12.29 -18.86 -2.59
CA LYS A 478 13.70 -18.49 -2.44
C LYS A 478 14.56 -19.71 -2.04
N THR A 479 14.16 -20.46 -1.02
CA THR A 479 14.89 -21.65 -0.59
C THR A 479 14.85 -22.75 -1.66
N TYR A 480 13.74 -22.87 -2.39
CA TYR A 480 13.64 -23.81 -3.53
C TYR A 480 14.66 -23.45 -4.61
N GLN A 481 14.77 -22.17 -4.97
CA GLN A 481 15.78 -21.71 -5.93
C GLN A 481 17.20 -22.07 -5.46
N GLU A 482 17.54 -21.81 -4.20
CA GLU A 482 18.85 -22.14 -3.62
C GLU A 482 19.13 -23.65 -3.63
N ILE A 483 18.11 -24.48 -3.39
CA ILE A 483 18.20 -25.95 -3.48
C ILE A 483 18.42 -26.37 -4.93
N MET A 484 17.67 -25.81 -5.89
CA MET A 484 17.85 -26.14 -7.31
C MET A 484 19.26 -25.79 -7.81
N GLU A 485 19.81 -24.64 -7.38
CA GLU A 485 21.18 -24.24 -7.69
C GLU A 485 22.20 -25.23 -7.11
N LYS A 486 22.07 -25.59 -5.83
CA LYS A 486 22.98 -26.55 -5.16
C LYS A 486 22.87 -27.96 -5.76
N CYS A 487 21.66 -28.45 -5.96
CA CYS A 487 21.40 -29.81 -6.45
C CYS A 487 21.72 -30.00 -7.93
N SER A 488 21.79 -28.93 -8.72
CA SER A 488 22.26 -28.99 -10.11
C SER A 488 23.74 -29.39 -10.25
N GLN A 489 24.50 -29.27 -9.15
CA GLN A 489 25.93 -29.60 -9.07
C GLN A 489 26.19 -30.97 -8.42
N SER A 490 25.14 -31.68 -7.99
CA SER A 490 25.24 -32.97 -7.30
C SER A 490 25.19 -34.13 -8.29
N GLU A 491 25.96 -35.19 -8.03
CA GLU A 491 25.92 -36.45 -8.80
C GLU A 491 24.53 -37.11 -8.78
N ASN A 492 23.71 -36.88 -7.75
CA ASN A 492 22.35 -37.41 -7.64
C ASN A 492 21.35 -36.30 -7.31
N SER A 493 20.94 -35.56 -8.34
CA SER A 493 20.06 -34.40 -8.21
C SER A 493 18.71 -34.74 -7.56
N ALA A 494 18.10 -35.88 -7.90
CA ALA A 494 16.80 -36.27 -7.35
C ALA A 494 16.82 -36.49 -5.83
N VAL A 495 17.84 -37.19 -5.31
CA VAL A 495 18.00 -37.40 -3.86
C VAL A 495 18.28 -36.08 -3.14
N CYS A 496 19.06 -35.19 -3.75
CA CYS A 496 19.32 -33.85 -3.22
C CYS A 496 18.04 -33.01 -3.13
N GLN A 497 17.18 -33.05 -4.15
CA GLN A 497 15.92 -32.32 -4.20
C GLN A 497 14.93 -32.82 -3.14
N ASN A 498 14.76 -34.14 -2.98
CA ASN A 498 13.87 -34.72 -1.97
C ASN A 498 14.28 -34.35 -0.54
N ASN A 499 15.59 -34.27 -0.28
CA ASN A 499 16.09 -33.80 1.02
C ASN A 499 15.80 -32.31 1.24
N GLY A 500 15.75 -31.53 0.16
CA GLY A 500 15.43 -30.11 0.17
C GLY A 500 13.98 -29.80 0.57
N GLU A 501 13.01 -30.69 0.30
CA GLU A 501 11.60 -30.47 0.63
C GLU A 501 11.38 -30.24 2.14
N LYS A 502 12.13 -30.93 2.99
CA LYS A 502 12.08 -30.73 4.46
C LYS A 502 12.48 -29.30 4.85
N GLU A 503 13.43 -28.68 4.15
CA GLU A 503 13.83 -27.29 4.41
C GLU A 503 12.73 -26.30 3.99
N LEU A 504 11.98 -26.60 2.93
CA LEU A 504 10.87 -25.78 2.48
C LEU A 504 9.73 -25.78 3.49
N GLN A 505 9.41 -26.95 4.05
CA GLN A 505 8.37 -27.10 5.07
C GLN A 505 8.66 -26.32 6.35
N LYS A 506 9.93 -26.06 6.69
CA LYS A 506 10.28 -25.28 7.88
C LYS A 506 9.69 -23.88 7.86
N HIS A 507 9.64 -23.21 6.70
CA HIS A 507 9.06 -21.86 6.59
C HIS A 507 7.57 -21.83 6.89
N ILE A 508 6.86 -22.89 6.50
CA ILE A 508 5.42 -23.04 6.72
C ILE A 508 5.16 -23.34 8.20
N GLN A 509 5.87 -24.34 8.74
CA GLN A 509 5.74 -24.74 10.14
C GLN A 509 6.08 -23.60 11.10
N GLU A 510 7.13 -22.83 10.80
CA GLU A 510 7.54 -21.66 11.59
C GLU A 510 6.44 -20.60 11.64
N SER A 511 5.85 -20.25 10.48
CA SER A 511 4.78 -19.25 10.41
C SER A 511 3.50 -19.71 11.13
N GLN A 512 3.11 -20.96 10.92
CA GLN A 512 1.95 -21.56 11.59
C GLN A 512 2.15 -21.67 13.10
N ALA A 513 3.32 -22.09 13.56
CA ALA A 513 3.65 -22.17 14.97
C ALA A 513 3.59 -20.80 15.65
N LEU A 514 4.16 -19.76 15.00
CA LEU A 514 4.10 -18.39 15.50
C LEU A 514 2.66 -17.89 15.62
N ALA A 515 1.82 -18.14 14.60
CA ALA A 515 0.41 -17.75 14.61
C ALA A 515 -0.36 -18.45 15.73
N LYS A 516 -0.20 -19.78 15.88
CA LYS A 516 -0.83 -20.57 16.95
C LYS A 516 -0.41 -20.08 18.34
N GLN A 517 0.89 -19.87 18.55
CA GLN A 517 1.42 -19.35 19.81
C GLN A 517 0.85 -17.97 20.13
N SER A 518 0.79 -17.08 19.13
CA SER A 518 0.28 -15.72 19.29
C SER A 518 -1.21 -15.71 19.64
N CYS A 519 -2.03 -16.51 18.93
CA CYS A 519 -3.46 -16.61 19.21
C CYS A 519 -3.74 -17.28 20.57
N ALA A 520 -3.00 -18.33 20.94
CA ALA A 520 -3.13 -18.94 22.27
C ALA A 520 -2.79 -17.95 23.39
N LEU A 521 -1.76 -17.13 23.20
CA LEU A 521 -1.36 -16.12 24.18
C LEU A 521 -2.37 -14.97 24.26
N HIS A 522 -2.90 -14.51 23.12
CA HIS A 522 -3.95 -13.50 23.05
C HIS A 522 -5.23 -13.97 23.75
N GLN A 523 -5.69 -15.20 23.48
CA GLN A 523 -6.85 -15.80 24.15
C GLN A 523 -6.66 -15.91 25.67
N LYS A 524 -5.44 -16.23 26.13
CA LYS A 524 -5.12 -16.36 27.56
C LYS A 524 -5.06 -15.01 28.27
N LEU A 525 -4.46 -13.99 27.65
CA LEU A 525 -4.14 -12.72 28.31
C LEU A 525 -5.18 -11.62 28.07
N GLY A 526 -5.94 -11.69 26.98
CA GLY A 526 -6.75 -10.59 26.48
C GLY A 526 -5.90 -9.40 25.98
N ASP A 527 -6.56 -8.44 25.35
CA ASP A 527 -5.92 -7.35 24.59
C ASP A 527 -4.89 -6.55 25.39
N TYR A 528 -5.24 -6.12 26.60
CA TYR A 528 -4.39 -5.22 27.39
C TYR A 528 -3.08 -5.88 27.84
N TYR A 529 -3.15 -7.10 28.38
CA TYR A 529 -1.96 -7.81 28.85
C TYR A 529 -1.15 -8.38 27.69
N PHE A 530 -1.80 -8.78 26.59
CA PHE A 530 -1.10 -9.15 25.37
C PHE A 530 -0.33 -7.96 24.78
N GLN A 531 -0.90 -6.74 24.82
CA GLN A 531 -0.17 -5.52 24.42
C GLN A 531 1.08 -5.30 25.26
N LYS A 532 1.04 -5.54 26.57
CA LYS A 532 2.21 -5.38 27.45
C LYS A 532 3.38 -6.25 27.03
N VAL A 533 3.13 -7.49 26.60
CA VAL A 533 4.16 -8.39 26.08
C VAL A 533 4.87 -7.75 24.89
N PHE A 534 4.11 -7.19 23.93
CA PHE A 534 4.69 -6.48 22.80
C PHE A 534 5.37 -5.17 23.19
N LEU A 535 4.83 -4.42 24.14
CA LEU A 535 5.44 -3.17 24.62
C LEU A 535 6.84 -3.40 25.17
N ILE A 536 7.01 -4.41 26.02
CA ILE A 536 8.33 -4.76 26.55
C ILE A 536 9.25 -5.19 25.41
N ALA A 537 8.80 -6.12 24.56
CA ALA A 537 9.63 -6.64 23.47
C ALA A 537 10.06 -5.56 22.47
N TYR A 538 9.14 -4.70 22.02
CA TYR A 538 9.43 -3.66 21.04
C TYR A 538 10.16 -2.45 21.63
N THR A 539 9.99 -2.17 22.93
CA THR A 539 10.81 -1.16 23.60
C THR A 539 12.27 -1.60 23.66
N ARG A 540 12.53 -2.90 23.91
CA ARG A 540 13.89 -3.47 23.87
C ARG A 540 14.48 -3.45 22.45
N LYS A 541 13.69 -3.85 21.45
CA LYS A 541 14.14 -3.91 20.04
C LYS A 541 14.36 -2.53 19.42
N ILE A 542 13.55 -1.54 19.80
CA ILE A 542 13.47 -0.22 19.15
C ILE A 542 13.26 0.91 20.19
N PRO A 543 14.18 1.09 21.15
CA PRO A 543 14.03 2.09 22.22
C PRO A 543 14.04 3.55 21.71
N GLN A 544 14.44 3.78 20.46
CA GLN A 544 14.44 5.10 19.81
C GLN A 544 13.04 5.63 19.47
N LEU A 545 12.02 4.76 19.38
CA LEU A 545 10.65 5.22 19.18
C LEU A 545 10.13 5.95 20.43
N THR A 546 9.32 6.98 20.23
CA THR A 546 8.60 7.64 21.32
C THR A 546 7.61 6.68 21.99
N SER A 547 7.17 6.99 23.22
CA SER A 547 6.19 6.16 23.92
C SER A 547 4.87 6.06 23.14
N ALA A 548 4.42 7.17 22.53
CA ALA A 548 3.25 7.19 21.68
C ALA A 548 3.39 6.28 20.45
N GLU A 549 4.55 6.30 19.77
CA GLU A 549 4.83 5.40 18.63
C GLU A 549 4.84 3.93 19.04
N LEU A 550 5.43 3.58 20.19
CA LEU A 550 5.45 2.21 20.72
C LEU A 550 4.04 1.73 21.11
N ILE A 551 3.25 2.58 21.75
CA ILE A 551 1.86 2.26 22.12
C ILE A 551 1.01 2.06 20.85
N ASP A 552 1.11 2.94 19.87
CA ASP A 552 0.38 2.80 18.60
C ASP A 552 0.80 1.53 17.83
N LEU A 553 2.12 1.27 17.72
CA LEU A 553 2.66 0.09 17.07
C LEU A 553 2.14 -1.21 17.71
N THR A 554 2.21 -1.31 19.04
CA THR A 554 1.80 -2.52 19.75
C THR A 554 0.29 -2.69 19.82
N ARG A 555 -0.48 -1.60 19.87
CA ARG A 555 -1.95 -1.66 19.74
C ARG A 555 -2.39 -2.20 18.39
N LYS A 556 -1.69 -1.84 17.30
CA LYS A 556 -1.92 -2.44 15.98
C LYS A 556 -1.67 -3.96 15.99
N MET A 557 -0.60 -4.42 16.64
CA MET A 557 -0.31 -5.86 16.76
C MET A 557 -1.40 -6.62 17.53
N VAL A 558 -1.95 -6.02 18.59
CA VAL A 558 -3.09 -6.59 19.30
C VAL A 558 -4.34 -6.62 18.43
N SER A 559 -4.65 -5.53 17.71
CA SER A 559 -5.78 -5.49 16.77
C SER A 559 -5.69 -6.57 15.68
N ILE A 560 -4.48 -6.86 15.20
CA ILE A 560 -4.23 -7.97 14.27
C ILE A 560 -4.61 -9.30 14.93
N ALA A 561 -4.18 -9.56 16.16
CA ALA A 561 -4.57 -10.79 16.87
C ALA A 561 -6.08 -10.86 17.11
N SER A 562 -6.70 -9.77 17.57
CA SER A 562 -8.15 -9.71 17.79
C SER A 562 -8.96 -9.95 16.51
N THR A 563 -8.41 -9.63 15.34
CA THR A 563 -9.05 -9.90 14.04
C THR A 563 -8.74 -11.32 13.54
N CYS A 564 -7.46 -11.67 13.45
CA CYS A 564 -7.01 -12.91 12.82
C CYS A 564 -7.32 -14.16 13.65
N CYS A 565 -7.32 -14.07 14.98
CA CYS A 565 -7.54 -15.23 15.85
C CYS A 565 -9.03 -15.62 15.97
N GLN A 566 -9.95 -14.82 15.40
CA GLN A 566 -11.37 -15.17 15.25
C GLN A 566 -11.62 -16.04 14.00
N LEU A 567 -10.64 -16.12 13.10
CA LEU A 567 -10.71 -16.95 11.90
C LEU A 567 -10.50 -18.43 12.24
N SER A 568 -10.71 -19.30 11.25
CA SER A 568 -10.27 -20.70 11.35
C SER A 568 -8.74 -20.79 11.49
N GLU A 569 -8.27 -21.79 12.23
CA GLU A 569 -6.84 -21.98 12.54
C GLU A 569 -5.94 -22.01 11.29
N GLU A 570 -6.44 -22.58 10.19
CA GLU A 570 -5.77 -22.60 8.89
C GLU A 570 -5.51 -21.21 8.28
N ASN A 571 -6.30 -20.20 8.66
CA ASN A 571 -6.19 -18.82 8.16
C ASN A 571 -5.38 -17.90 9.08
N TRP A 572 -5.08 -18.32 10.32
CA TRP A 572 -4.35 -17.49 11.29
C TRP A 572 -2.99 -17.02 10.76
N SER A 573 -2.22 -17.94 10.14
CA SER A 573 -0.90 -17.62 9.58
C SER A 573 -1.00 -16.64 8.41
N ALA A 574 -1.92 -16.86 7.46
CA ALA A 574 -2.08 -15.96 6.31
C ALA A 574 -2.53 -14.57 6.72
N CYS A 575 -3.52 -14.46 7.61
CA CYS A 575 -3.99 -13.19 8.13
C CYS A 575 -2.88 -12.47 8.91
N GLY A 576 -2.22 -13.18 9.83
CA GLY A 576 -1.14 -12.61 10.65
C GLY A 576 0.06 -12.14 9.83
N GLU A 577 0.54 -12.94 8.87
CA GLU A 577 1.66 -12.57 7.99
C GLU A 577 1.33 -11.40 7.05
N ALA A 578 0.11 -11.36 6.48
CA ALA A 578 -0.30 -10.28 5.59
C ALA A 578 -0.40 -8.94 6.33
N ALA A 579 -1.02 -8.95 7.52
CA ALA A 579 -1.05 -7.78 8.37
C ALA A 579 0.35 -7.42 8.90
N ALA A 580 1.19 -8.43 9.15
CA ALA A 580 2.57 -8.22 9.56
C ALA A 580 3.43 -7.53 8.51
N ASP A 581 3.33 -7.96 7.26
CA ASP A 581 4.03 -7.36 6.15
C ASP A 581 3.70 -5.86 6.03
N LEU A 582 2.43 -5.51 6.18
CA LEU A 582 1.98 -4.11 6.11
C LEU A 582 2.55 -3.26 7.25
N PHE A 583 2.42 -3.69 8.52
CA PHE A 583 2.92 -2.89 9.64
C PHE A 583 4.46 -2.78 9.63
N ILE A 584 5.18 -3.85 9.25
CA ILE A 584 6.64 -3.84 9.15
C ILE A 584 7.08 -2.92 8.00
N GLY A 585 6.33 -2.91 6.89
CA GLY A 585 6.54 -1.96 5.81
C GLY A 585 6.50 -0.51 6.30
N HIS A 586 5.51 -0.16 7.14
CA HIS A 586 5.40 1.16 7.76
C HIS A 586 6.51 1.45 8.76
N LEU A 587 6.93 0.48 9.56
CA LEU A 587 8.11 0.62 10.42
C LEU A 587 9.37 0.92 9.59
N CYS A 588 9.54 0.26 8.43
CA CYS A 588 10.64 0.51 7.53
C CYS A 588 10.57 1.89 6.87
N LEU A 589 9.38 2.36 6.47
CA LEU A 589 9.18 3.73 5.98
C LEU A 589 9.53 4.77 7.06
N ARG A 590 9.09 4.53 8.30
CA ARG A 590 9.44 5.37 9.45
C ARG A 590 10.95 5.38 9.74
N HIS A 591 11.62 4.25 9.58
CA HIS A 591 13.08 4.14 9.71
C HIS A 591 13.82 4.89 8.59
N GLU A 592 13.33 4.85 7.35
CA GLU A 592 13.94 5.59 6.25
C GLU A 592 13.83 7.11 6.42
N ALA A 593 12.73 7.60 7.00
CA ALA A 593 12.54 9.02 7.28
C ALA A 593 13.41 9.51 8.45
N ASN A 594 13.52 8.72 9.51
CA ASN A 594 14.37 9.02 10.66
C ASN A 594 14.94 7.70 11.21
N PRO A 595 16.24 7.40 10.93
CA PRO A 595 16.87 6.13 11.28
C PRO A 595 16.71 5.76 12.76
N LEU A 596 16.35 4.51 13.00
CA LEU A 596 16.10 3.96 14.34
C LEU A 596 17.35 3.28 14.90
N ASN A 597 17.72 2.12 14.35
CA ASN A 597 18.96 1.42 14.71
C ASN A 597 19.43 0.49 13.57
N PRO A 598 20.69 -0.01 13.61
CA PRO A 598 21.25 -0.86 12.57
C PRO A 598 20.50 -2.19 12.36
N GLY A 599 19.94 -2.78 13.43
CA GLY A 599 19.18 -4.03 13.35
C GLY A 599 17.90 -3.90 12.53
N ILE A 600 17.14 -2.82 12.76
CA ILE A 600 15.97 -2.46 11.94
C ILE A 600 16.41 -2.14 10.50
N GLY A 601 17.49 -1.39 10.33
CA GLY A 601 18.04 -1.10 9.00
C GLY A 601 18.38 -2.36 8.21
N HIS A 602 19.06 -3.33 8.84
CA HIS A 602 19.35 -4.63 8.25
C HIS A 602 18.07 -5.36 7.85
N CYS A 603 17.13 -5.57 8.79
CA CYS A 603 15.89 -6.27 8.49
C CYS A 603 15.06 -5.60 7.39
N CYS A 604 15.03 -4.27 7.33
CA CYS A 604 14.29 -3.52 6.33
C CYS A 604 14.94 -3.53 4.93
N ASN A 605 16.25 -3.82 4.83
CA ASN A 605 17.02 -3.72 3.58
C ASN A 605 17.39 -5.07 2.98
N SER A 606 17.59 -6.12 3.81
CA SER A 606 18.21 -7.36 3.35
C SER A 606 17.33 -8.24 2.47
N SER A 607 16.05 -8.42 2.81
CA SER A 607 15.14 -9.29 2.04
C SER A 607 13.68 -9.01 2.36
N TYR A 608 12.87 -8.74 1.32
CA TYR A 608 11.44 -8.47 1.45
C TYR A 608 10.68 -9.60 2.19
N SER A 609 10.83 -10.84 1.74
CA SER A 609 10.10 -11.98 2.31
C SER A 609 10.57 -12.41 3.70
N ASN A 610 11.79 -12.02 4.10
CA ASN A 610 12.35 -12.33 5.42
C ASN A 610 12.23 -11.19 6.45
N ARG A 611 11.55 -10.08 6.13
CA ARG A 611 11.42 -8.95 7.07
C ARG A 611 10.78 -9.37 8.40
N ARG A 612 9.66 -10.10 8.34
CA ARG A 612 8.92 -10.59 9.52
C ARG A 612 9.77 -11.50 10.41
N PRO A 613 10.38 -12.60 9.92
CA PRO A 613 11.25 -13.42 10.76
C PRO A 613 12.49 -12.66 11.25
N CYS A 614 13.07 -11.76 10.46
CA CYS A 614 14.21 -10.94 10.88
C CYS A 614 13.86 -10.04 12.08
N ILE A 615 12.79 -9.23 11.98
CA ILE A 615 12.34 -8.35 13.07
C ILE A 615 11.95 -9.16 14.32
N THR A 616 11.33 -10.33 14.12
CA THR A 616 10.96 -11.23 15.22
C THR A 616 12.20 -11.74 15.96
N SER A 617 13.29 -12.02 15.24
CA SER A 617 14.54 -12.55 15.81
C SER A 617 15.38 -11.55 16.61
N LEU A 618 15.17 -10.23 16.42
CA LEU A 618 15.86 -9.21 17.21
C LEU A 618 15.53 -9.38 18.69
N VAL A 619 16.48 -9.33 19.61
CA VAL A 619 16.17 -9.48 21.05
C VAL A 619 16.12 -8.11 21.70
N MET A 620 17.18 -7.32 21.51
CA MET A 620 17.37 -6.00 22.09
C MET A 620 18.32 -5.21 21.18
N ASP A 621 18.24 -3.88 21.24
CA ASP A 621 19.19 -3.01 20.58
C ASP A 621 20.47 -2.87 21.42
N GLU A 622 21.53 -3.56 21.01
CA GLU A 622 22.84 -3.51 21.67
C GLU A 622 23.52 -2.14 21.55
N SER A 623 23.11 -1.29 20.60
CA SER A 623 23.64 0.06 20.44
C SER A 623 22.96 1.09 21.33
N TYR A 624 21.88 0.71 22.01
CA TYR A 624 21.13 1.61 22.88
C TYR A 624 21.84 1.81 24.22
N VAL A 625 22.09 3.08 24.55
CA VAL A 625 22.60 3.50 25.85
C VAL A 625 21.44 4.10 26.65
N PRO A 626 21.04 3.47 27.78
CA PRO A 626 20.02 4.04 28.64
C PRO A 626 20.41 5.45 29.11
N PRO A 627 19.48 6.41 29.11
CA PRO A 627 19.76 7.74 29.63
C PRO A 627 20.02 7.69 31.14
N PRO A 628 20.67 8.72 31.71
CA PRO A 628 20.75 8.87 33.15
C PRO A 628 19.36 8.83 33.77
N PHE A 629 19.23 8.18 34.93
CA PHE A 629 17.97 8.08 35.64
C PHE A 629 17.48 9.49 36.00
N SER A 630 16.30 9.87 35.49
CA SER A 630 15.64 11.13 35.79
C SER A 630 14.28 10.85 36.43
N ALA A 631 14.06 11.46 37.59
CA ALA A 631 12.79 11.42 38.31
C ALA A 631 11.64 12.02 37.46
N ASP A 632 11.94 13.01 36.63
CA ASP A 632 10.95 13.75 35.82
C ASP A 632 10.28 12.88 34.75
N LYS A 633 10.89 11.74 34.40
CA LYS A 633 10.29 10.75 33.48
C LYS A 633 9.18 9.91 34.13
N PHE A 634 9.03 10.02 35.45
CA PHE A 634 7.99 9.36 36.22
C PHE A 634 6.97 10.42 36.65
N THR A 635 6.03 10.73 35.76
CA THR A 635 4.97 11.70 36.07
C THR A 635 4.00 11.11 37.07
N LEU A 636 4.15 11.46 38.35
CA LEU A 636 3.32 11.03 39.47
C LEU A 636 2.49 12.22 39.95
N ASN A 637 1.22 12.29 39.57
CA ASN A 637 0.31 13.35 40.02
C ASN A 637 -1.09 12.79 40.33
N LYS A 638 -1.95 13.61 40.94
CA LYS A 638 -3.31 13.23 41.32
C LYS A 638 -4.19 12.77 40.15
N ASP A 639 -3.85 13.14 38.91
CA ASP A 639 -4.62 12.74 37.73
C ASP A 639 -4.60 11.21 37.56
N LEU A 640 -3.60 10.52 38.11
CA LEU A 640 -3.55 9.05 38.16
C LEU A 640 -4.70 8.43 38.96
N CYS A 641 -5.30 9.18 39.90
CA CYS A 641 -6.46 8.74 40.68
C CYS A 641 -7.79 8.96 39.96
N GLN A 642 -7.84 9.95 39.07
CA GLN A 642 -9.04 10.32 38.31
C GLN A 642 -9.08 9.66 36.93
N ALA A 643 -7.91 9.29 36.39
CA ALA A 643 -7.80 8.59 35.12
C ALA A 643 -8.51 7.24 35.23
N GLN A 644 -9.52 7.03 34.39
CA GLN A 644 -10.19 5.75 34.21
C GLN A 644 -10.11 5.31 32.75
N GLY A 645 -10.39 4.03 32.50
CA GLY A 645 -10.40 3.48 31.15
C GLY A 645 -9.07 3.68 30.40
N GLN A 646 -9.13 4.26 29.21
CA GLN A 646 -8.01 4.33 28.27
C GLN A 646 -6.88 5.29 28.70
N ALA A 647 -7.21 6.38 29.39
CA ALA A 647 -6.22 7.35 29.86
C ALA A 647 -5.26 6.73 30.89
N LEU A 648 -5.81 6.02 31.88
CA LEU A 648 -5.03 5.30 32.88
C LEU A 648 -4.20 4.18 32.26
N GLN A 649 -4.76 3.46 31.29
CA GLN A 649 -4.02 2.42 30.57
C GLN A 649 -2.82 3.01 29.83
N THR A 650 -2.98 4.17 29.18
CA THR A 650 -1.89 4.84 28.46
C THR A 650 -0.79 5.28 29.42
N MET A 651 -1.13 5.90 30.55
CA MET A 651 -0.15 6.28 31.57
C MET A 651 0.65 5.07 32.11
N LYS A 652 -0.03 3.94 32.39
CA LYS A 652 0.63 2.70 32.81
C LYS A 652 1.58 2.14 31.74
N GLN A 653 1.21 2.27 30.46
CA GLN A 653 2.05 1.84 29.34
C GLN A 653 3.27 2.74 29.15
N GLU A 654 3.12 4.06 29.29
CA GLU A 654 4.23 5.01 29.24
C GLU A 654 5.24 4.77 30.37
N LEU A 655 4.76 4.53 31.58
CA LEU A 655 5.60 4.13 32.70
C LEU A 655 6.40 2.86 32.39
N LEU A 656 5.72 1.82 31.88
CA LEU A 656 6.37 0.56 31.49
C LEU A 656 7.46 0.79 30.43
N ILE A 657 7.17 1.60 29.41
CA ILE A 657 8.15 1.96 28.37
C ILE A 657 9.35 2.67 28.98
N ASN A 658 9.13 3.63 29.87
CA ASN A 658 10.21 4.37 30.53
C ASN A 658 11.07 3.46 31.41
N LEU A 659 10.48 2.49 32.11
CA LEU A 659 11.19 1.49 32.90
C LEU A 659 12.07 0.60 32.00
N VAL A 660 11.52 0.09 30.90
CA VAL A 660 12.28 -0.76 29.96
C VAL A 660 13.38 0.04 29.26
N LYS A 661 13.16 1.32 28.96
CA LYS A 661 14.23 2.20 28.44
C LYS A 661 15.31 2.49 29.47
N GLN A 662 14.96 2.59 30.75
CA GLN A 662 15.94 2.80 31.81
C GLN A 662 16.77 1.54 32.09
N LYS A 663 16.13 0.37 32.00
CA LYS A 663 16.75 -0.94 32.25
C LYS A 663 16.27 -1.96 31.19
N PRO A 664 16.89 -2.00 29.99
CA PRO A 664 16.44 -2.89 28.91
C PRO A 664 16.47 -4.38 29.27
N ASP A 665 17.44 -4.78 30.09
CA ASP A 665 17.63 -6.14 30.63
C ASP A 665 16.83 -6.41 31.91
N MET A 666 15.85 -5.55 32.25
CA MET A 666 15.00 -5.71 33.44
C MET A 666 14.39 -7.11 33.51
N THR A 667 14.57 -7.79 34.65
CA THR A 667 14.01 -9.12 34.88
C THR A 667 12.51 -9.07 35.18
N GLU A 668 11.84 -10.22 35.12
CA GLU A 668 10.42 -10.32 35.47
C GLU A 668 10.19 -9.97 36.94
N GLU A 669 11.09 -10.40 37.83
CA GLU A 669 11.03 -10.09 39.27
C GLU A 669 11.20 -8.59 39.54
N GLN A 670 12.13 -7.93 38.84
CA GLN A 670 12.31 -6.47 38.94
C GLN A 670 11.06 -5.73 38.46
N HIS A 671 10.48 -6.16 37.34
CA HIS A 671 9.26 -5.58 36.81
C HIS A 671 8.07 -5.78 37.76
N GLU A 672 7.91 -6.97 38.34
CA GLU A 672 6.88 -7.26 39.34
C GLU A 672 7.04 -6.42 40.60
N ALA A 673 8.27 -6.30 41.12
CA ALA A 673 8.55 -5.48 42.30
C ALA A 673 8.18 -4.00 42.06
N VAL A 674 8.62 -3.42 40.94
CA VAL A 674 8.29 -2.03 40.58
C VAL A 674 6.79 -1.85 40.38
N THR A 675 6.13 -2.83 39.75
CA THR A 675 4.67 -2.80 39.54
C THR A 675 3.91 -2.86 40.87
N ALA A 676 4.36 -3.68 41.81
CA ALA A 676 3.77 -3.79 43.15
C ALA A 676 3.93 -2.49 43.95
N ASP A 677 5.14 -1.92 43.96
CA ASP A 677 5.42 -0.63 44.61
C ASP A 677 4.58 0.51 44.03
N PHE A 678 4.44 0.57 42.70
CA PHE A 678 3.60 1.55 42.03
C PHE A 678 2.11 1.37 42.36
N SER A 679 1.64 0.13 42.39
CA SER A 679 0.23 -0.16 42.72
C SER A 679 -0.08 0.21 44.17
N GLY A 680 0.79 -0.13 45.12
CA GLY A 680 0.64 0.26 46.52
C GLY A 680 0.74 1.77 46.74
N PHE A 681 1.57 2.47 45.95
CA PHE A 681 1.62 3.94 45.96
C PHE A 681 0.28 4.56 45.51
N LEU A 682 -0.29 4.08 44.41
CA LEU A 682 -1.60 4.56 43.94
C LEU A 682 -2.71 4.25 44.93
N GLU A 683 -2.75 3.04 45.49
CA GLU A 683 -3.76 2.67 46.48
C GLU A 683 -3.70 3.61 47.70
N LYS A 684 -2.49 3.88 48.20
CA LYS A 684 -2.27 4.79 49.33
C LYS A 684 -2.68 6.22 49.00
N CYS A 685 -2.16 6.80 47.92
CA CYS A 685 -2.36 8.23 47.66
C CYS A 685 -3.70 8.59 47.02
N CYS A 686 -4.37 7.65 46.34
CA CYS A 686 -5.71 7.91 45.80
C CYS A 686 -6.81 7.81 46.86
N GLN A 687 -6.56 7.13 47.98
CA GLN A 687 -7.47 7.06 49.13
C GLN A 687 -7.21 8.19 50.16
N ASP A 688 -6.14 8.97 49.99
CA ASP A 688 -5.81 10.08 50.87
C ASP A 688 -6.75 11.28 50.62
N GLN A 689 -7.08 12.03 51.68
CA GLN A 689 -7.94 13.21 51.57
C GLN A 689 -7.20 14.38 50.89
N GLU A 690 -5.89 14.49 51.08
CA GLU A 690 -5.02 15.50 50.47
C GLU A 690 -4.12 14.83 49.41
N GLN A 691 -4.75 14.40 48.31
CA GLN A 691 -4.07 13.63 47.25
C GLN A 691 -2.79 14.32 46.76
N GLU A 692 -2.81 15.63 46.47
CA GLU A 692 -1.60 16.33 46.00
C GLU A 692 -0.42 16.23 46.97
N ASP A 693 -0.69 16.40 48.26
CA ASP A 693 0.34 16.32 49.30
C ASP A 693 0.86 14.89 49.49
N CYS A 694 -0.01 13.88 49.39
CA CYS A 694 0.43 12.48 49.39
C CYS A 694 1.35 12.19 48.20
N PHE A 695 0.97 12.59 46.99
CA PHE A 695 1.79 12.38 45.78
C PHE A 695 3.14 13.11 45.88
N ALA A 696 3.16 14.34 46.36
CA ALA A 696 4.39 15.11 46.57
C ALA A 696 5.33 14.45 47.61
N LYS A 697 4.76 13.85 48.67
CA LYS A 697 5.52 13.21 49.75
C LYS A 697 5.98 11.79 49.44
N GLU A 698 5.12 10.98 48.83
CA GLU A 698 5.36 9.55 48.59
C GLU A 698 5.98 9.29 47.20
N GLY A 699 5.80 10.18 46.24
CA GLY A 699 6.36 10.08 44.90
C GLY A 699 7.89 9.93 44.89
N PRO A 700 8.66 10.81 45.57
CA PRO A 700 10.11 10.66 45.67
C PRO A 700 10.56 9.34 46.30
N LYS A 701 9.79 8.80 47.26
CA LYS A 701 10.08 7.51 47.90
C LYS A 701 9.85 6.34 46.95
N LEU A 702 8.78 6.39 46.15
CA LEU A 702 8.53 5.43 45.09
C LEU A 702 9.67 5.46 44.06
N ILE A 703 10.06 6.65 43.60
CA ILE A 703 11.18 6.81 42.65
C ILE A 703 12.49 6.22 43.20
N SER A 704 12.78 6.45 44.49
CA SER A 704 13.95 5.86 45.16
C SER A 704 13.88 4.33 45.21
N ARG A 705 12.72 3.74 45.52
CA ARG A 705 12.52 2.29 45.51
C ARG A 705 12.66 1.70 44.11
N THR A 706 12.06 2.34 43.11
CA THR A 706 12.20 1.95 41.70
C THR A 706 13.66 1.96 41.28
N ARG A 707 14.41 3.02 41.60
CA ARG A 707 15.85 3.10 41.31
C ARG A 707 16.61 1.92 41.95
N ALA A 708 16.35 1.65 43.23
CA ALA A 708 16.98 0.54 43.95
C ALA A 708 16.62 -0.83 43.35
N ALA A 709 15.35 -1.06 42.99
CA ALA A 709 14.88 -2.31 42.39
C ALA A 709 15.50 -2.56 41.01
N LEU A 710 15.68 -1.50 40.22
CA LEU A 710 16.32 -1.58 38.90
C LEU A 710 17.86 -1.70 38.98
N GLY A 711 18.46 -1.35 40.13
CA GLY A 711 19.91 -1.36 40.32
C GLY A 711 20.64 -0.31 39.48
N VAL A 712 20.04 0.89 39.33
CA VAL A 712 20.54 2.01 38.49
C VAL A 712 20.81 3.29 39.26
#